data_AF-A0A553NQN7-F1
#
_entry.id   AF-A0A553NQN7-F1
#
_cell.length_a   1.000
_cell.length_b   1.000
_cell.length_c   1.000
_cell.angle_alpha   90.00
_cell.angle_beta   90.00
_cell.angle_gamma   90.00
#
_symmetry.space_group_name_H-M   'P 1'
#
loop_
_entity.id
_entity.type
_entity.pdbx_description
1 polymer ?
#
loop_
_entity_poly.entity_id
_entity_poly.type
_entity_poly.pdbx_seq_one_letter_code
_entity_poly.pdbx_strand_id
1 'polypeptide(L)'
;LSILVIILESRHLHTPDEAEAHDIHDHHPILKELLSPDDKCWKTEPFQVVEPCDLCSAVMWFLGLKNVDSGRLRDKMKPRPDINNGRPADQFCSYDIGPASLQLFIEVGPSEIGDGAVSPQTLALFSALEFAACQGQFELHLVETSSGASNCVVPIRVEEHYHPTRYPSKADVPQMVRYCVLPAIYVEGKNICITGLCSVVRFLVKRAETRVDLLGYQGNCLSAPAEVSTWTAFCEIGLPGALEQLLKDFPTPNGTTQRQRPNVYLLPLELAKFEVHLHQPVRVHNIRKRMQTQLTKKSHKDGNVGDEKSSSGVVELVLDPGCSQITKAVFVERGCEKVLDSKSGQIIDAIQEFAQNQHIFAEGPDPLLSDVLLFPYFWLMRKLISDLLEIVPSTKSWFHRLQDELHLNEIVDRLVAGDPISTTVEEPSESSISIGTKKMVVPTDKKASSSGQTKNEESELKLMVIDGIDFILPPTKLVSLYKSDPSRQNPNAKIFTRQQDIDRIFNWFSEHANGDDLILRQPRHTLTDTIHESVSTPPPSRAENDGNSDKKSNKIDWSSLPHLVHPMGGMLPEKRLLKKCQQLENLASAVLDVVARERAEWSKNGQREAMTSTAFDFSQSSSHHTQSEGCHRDRQWPIIVDFCSGGGHLGILLAFLLPRAQIYLVENKEESLRRAFERVDKLGLSNVGFFQCNLDYFSGGFDIGVSLHACGVATDLVLKACLDNQAHFVCCPCCYGSVQENHILTYPKSLAFQEMSWNFRDYLVLGHTADQTHVNHEKTLQGFRAMDIVDSDRALEAIERGYQVQLTTLWPPSCTPKNNLLVGTWKPAETNQRGILNE
;
A
#
# COMPACT_ATOMS: atom_id res chain seq x y z
N LEU A 1 -28.96 24.33 36.42
CA LEU A 1 -28.52 24.81 35.10
C LEU A 1 -27.29 25.68 35.29
N SER A 2 -26.11 25.11 35.14
CA SER A 2 -24.85 25.86 35.22
C SER A 2 -24.57 26.45 33.84
N ILE A 3 -25.03 27.68 33.60
CA ILE A 3 -24.75 28.38 32.35
C ILE A 3 -23.31 28.90 32.44
N LEU A 4 -22.43 28.37 31.58
CA LEU A 4 -21.08 28.87 31.42
C LEU A 4 -21.14 30.17 30.60
N VAL A 5 -21.17 31.33 31.28
CA VAL A 5 -21.12 32.63 30.61
C VAL A 5 -19.64 32.97 30.35
N ILE A 6 -19.17 32.72 29.13
CA ILE A 6 -17.86 33.18 28.69
C ILE A 6 -17.99 34.64 28.25
N ILE A 7 -17.61 35.58 29.12
CA ILE A 7 -17.46 36.99 28.74
C ILE A 7 -16.11 37.12 28.03
N LEU A 8 -16.11 36.97 26.71
CA LEU A 8 -15.04 37.49 25.88
C LEU A 8 -15.21 39.01 25.81
N GLU A 9 -14.32 39.76 26.48
CA GLU A 9 -14.22 41.19 26.17
C GLU A 9 -13.84 41.32 24.70
N SER A 10 -14.67 42.04 23.94
CA SER A 10 -14.68 42.11 22.46
C SER A 10 -13.38 42.54 21.79
N ARG A 11 -12.38 42.87 22.61
CA ARG A 11 -11.14 43.49 22.23
C ARG A 11 -10.02 42.45 22.06
N HIS A 12 -10.00 41.33 22.82
CA HIS A 12 -9.03 40.21 22.63
C HIS A 12 -9.10 39.51 21.25
N LEU A 13 -9.98 39.97 20.37
CA LEU A 13 -10.33 39.32 19.11
C LEU A 13 -9.61 39.91 17.89
N HIS A 14 -8.82 41.00 18.05
CA HIS A 14 -8.09 41.68 16.98
C HIS A 14 -6.62 41.95 17.32
N THR A 15 -5.78 42.01 16.29
CA THR A 15 -4.36 42.39 16.35
C THR A 15 -4.17 43.90 16.57
N PRO A 16 -3.02 44.37 17.11
CA PRO A 16 -2.85 45.78 17.50
C PRO A 16 -2.77 46.81 16.36
N ASP A 17 -2.49 46.37 15.12
CA ASP A 17 -2.41 47.25 13.95
C ASP A 17 -3.75 47.32 13.22
N GLU A 18 -4.36 48.52 13.17
CA GLU A 18 -5.68 48.76 12.54
C GLU A 18 -5.72 48.47 11.03
N ALA A 19 -4.56 48.25 10.38
CA ALA A 19 -4.46 47.96 8.95
C ALA A 19 -4.81 46.50 8.56
N GLU A 20 -4.69 45.54 9.48
CA GLU A 20 -5.01 44.11 9.24
C GLU A 20 -5.90 43.53 10.35
N ALA A 21 -7.05 44.17 10.59
CA ALA A 21 -8.06 43.65 11.52
C ALA A 21 -8.62 42.29 11.04
N HIS A 22 -8.50 41.25 11.86
CA HIS A 22 -9.03 39.90 11.59
C HIS A 22 -9.91 39.45 12.76
N ASP A 23 -11.11 38.94 12.46
CA ASP A 23 -12.02 38.41 13.48
C ASP A 23 -11.59 37.01 13.93
N ILE A 24 -11.24 36.87 15.22
CA ILE A 24 -10.81 35.60 15.80
C ILE A 24 -11.93 34.53 15.77
N HIS A 25 -13.21 34.91 15.73
CA HIS A 25 -14.30 33.94 15.60
C HIS A 25 -14.16 33.11 14.32
N ASP A 26 -13.60 33.69 13.26
CA ASP A 26 -13.44 33.02 11.97
C ASP A 26 -12.13 32.21 11.87
N HIS A 27 -11.28 32.29 12.88
CA HIS A 27 -9.94 31.68 12.90
C HIS A 27 -9.73 30.68 14.05
N HIS A 28 -10.40 30.85 15.19
CA HIS A 28 -10.40 29.88 16.28
C HIS A 28 -11.34 28.71 15.95
N PRO A 29 -10.86 27.47 15.78
CA PRO A 29 -11.64 26.38 15.20
C PRO A 29 -12.92 26.06 16.00
N ILE A 30 -12.85 26.10 17.33
CA ILE A 30 -13.99 25.82 18.21
C ILE A 30 -15.04 26.95 18.21
N LEU A 31 -14.62 28.23 18.20
CA LEU A 31 -15.57 29.36 18.21
C LEU A 31 -16.31 29.47 16.88
N LYS A 32 -15.61 29.19 15.77
CA LYS A 32 -16.17 29.17 14.41
C LYS A 32 -17.29 28.14 14.22
N GLU A 33 -17.21 27.02 14.92
CA GLU A 33 -18.17 25.92 14.82
C GLU A 33 -19.41 26.13 15.73
N LEU A 34 -19.27 26.91 16.80
CA LEU A 34 -20.25 26.98 17.89
C LEU A 34 -21.03 28.31 18.00
N LEU A 35 -20.62 29.37 17.31
CA LEU A 35 -21.28 30.68 17.37
C LEU A 35 -21.96 31.03 16.03
N SER A 36 -23.19 31.54 16.11
CA SER A 36 -23.93 32.01 14.94
C SER A 36 -23.57 33.46 14.58
N PRO A 37 -23.90 33.96 13.37
CA PRO A 37 -23.66 35.34 12.99
C PRO A 37 -24.35 36.36 13.90
N ASP A 38 -25.51 36.03 14.46
CA ASP A 38 -26.30 36.92 15.33
C ASP A 38 -25.71 37.03 16.75
N ASP A 39 -24.84 36.08 17.15
CA ASP A 39 -24.12 36.12 18.43
C ASP A 39 -22.92 37.10 18.40
N LYS A 40 -22.49 37.56 17.22
CA LYS A 40 -21.36 38.48 17.02
C LYS A 40 -21.74 39.94 17.26
N CYS A 41 -21.91 40.35 18.50
CA CYS A 41 -22.01 41.76 18.88
C CYS A 41 -20.63 42.44 19.03
N TRP A 42 -20.62 43.77 19.17
CA TRP A 42 -19.46 44.66 19.45
C TRP A 42 -18.56 45.10 18.25
N LYS A 43 -18.02 46.33 18.36
CA LYS A 43 -17.11 46.97 17.38
C LYS A 43 -15.99 47.73 18.09
N THR A 44 -14.75 47.49 17.68
CA THR A 44 -13.57 48.40 17.70
C THR A 44 -13.35 49.31 18.93
N GLU A 45 -12.76 48.79 20.01
CA GLU A 45 -12.12 49.59 21.09
C GLU A 45 -10.83 48.88 21.61
N PRO A 46 -9.82 49.60 22.17
CA PRO A 46 -8.47 49.05 22.48
C PRO A 46 -8.32 48.42 23.89
N PHE A 47 -7.33 47.52 24.10
CA PHE A 47 -7.24 46.62 25.28
C PHE A 47 -5.83 46.13 25.63
N GLN A 48 -5.73 45.30 26.67
CA GLN A 48 -4.52 44.58 27.10
C GLN A 48 -4.78 43.07 27.26
N VAL A 49 -3.82 42.22 26.86
CA VAL A 49 -3.87 40.76 27.05
C VAL A 49 -3.36 40.41 28.45
N VAL A 50 -4.08 39.55 29.18
CA VAL A 50 -3.68 39.08 30.52
C VAL A 50 -3.00 37.70 30.46
N GLU A 51 -3.56 36.76 29.70
CA GLU A 51 -3.01 35.42 29.49
C GLU A 51 -3.38 34.91 28.07
N PRO A 52 -2.45 34.32 27.30
CA PRO A 52 -2.70 33.89 25.92
C PRO A 52 -3.29 32.48 25.82
N CYS A 53 -4.13 32.23 24.81
CA CYS A 53 -4.68 30.90 24.52
C CYS A 53 -3.69 30.04 23.71
N ASP A 54 -3.35 28.84 24.22
CA ASP A 54 -2.40 27.90 23.59
C ASP A 54 -2.75 27.56 22.12
N LEU A 55 -4.04 27.35 21.83
CA LEU A 55 -4.52 27.04 20.48
C LEU A 55 -4.28 28.20 19.50
N CYS A 56 -4.52 29.45 19.94
CA CYS A 56 -4.27 30.63 19.13
C CYS A 56 -2.77 30.90 18.97
N SER A 57 -2.00 30.74 20.04
CA SER A 57 -0.54 30.92 20.03
C SER A 57 0.15 29.95 19.08
N ALA A 58 -0.29 28.68 19.03
CA ALA A 58 0.20 27.70 18.07
C ALA A 58 -0.11 28.06 16.61
N VAL A 59 -1.29 28.65 16.34
CA VAL A 59 -1.68 29.10 14.99
C VAL A 59 -0.89 30.34 14.56
N MET A 60 -0.69 31.34 15.45
CA MET A 60 0.09 32.53 15.15
C MET A 60 1.57 32.22 14.87
N TRP A 61 2.14 31.26 15.60
CA TRP A 61 3.48 30.72 15.31
C TRP A 61 3.56 30.06 13.93
N PHE A 62 2.52 29.34 13.52
CA PHE A 62 2.42 28.73 12.18
C PHE A 62 2.25 29.74 11.03
N LEU A 63 1.79 30.96 11.33
CA LEU A 63 1.61 32.07 10.39
C LEU A 63 2.80 33.04 10.36
N GLY A 64 3.77 32.91 11.28
CA GLY A 64 5.04 33.62 11.23
C GLY A 64 5.05 35.05 11.80
N LEU A 65 4.00 35.44 12.53
CA LEU A 65 3.95 36.74 13.22
C LEU A 65 4.79 36.69 14.50
N LYS A 66 5.79 37.56 14.61
CA LYS A 66 6.70 37.63 15.77
C LYS A 66 6.09 38.48 16.88
N ASN A 67 6.02 37.94 18.10
CA ASN A 67 5.95 38.77 19.30
C ASN A 67 7.33 39.34 19.66
N VAL A 68 7.32 40.54 20.22
CA VAL A 68 8.51 41.32 20.59
C VAL A 68 8.95 41.01 22.02
N ASP A 69 10.27 41.00 22.23
CA ASP A 69 11.03 41.02 23.49
C ASP A 69 10.71 40.03 24.62
N SER A 70 11.67 39.14 24.86
CA SER A 70 12.35 39.09 26.17
C SER A 70 13.77 38.53 26.02
N GLY A 71 14.77 39.39 26.22
CA GLY A 71 16.17 39.02 25.99
C GLY A 71 16.91 38.58 27.25
N ARG A 72 17.65 37.46 27.17
CA ARG A 72 18.99 37.25 27.75
C ARG A 72 19.57 35.89 27.33
N LEU A 73 20.90 35.74 27.49
CA LEU A 73 21.68 34.51 27.24
C LEU A 73 21.88 34.10 25.77
N ARG A 74 22.48 35.01 24.98
CA ARG A 74 23.52 34.59 24.05
C ARG A 74 24.85 34.59 24.81
N ASP A 75 25.45 33.42 24.99
CA ASP A 75 26.90 33.23 24.81
C ASP A 75 27.31 31.75 24.86
N LYS A 76 28.02 31.34 23.80
CA LYS A 76 28.68 30.05 23.49
C LYS A 76 28.00 29.20 22.40
N MET A 77 28.72 29.09 21.29
CA MET A 77 28.38 28.31 20.10
C MET A 77 28.16 26.83 20.42
N LYS A 78 27.07 26.28 19.88
CA LYS A 78 26.86 24.85 19.61
C LYS A 78 26.16 24.72 18.24
N PRO A 79 26.17 23.53 17.59
CA PRO A 79 25.58 23.33 16.27
C PRO A 79 24.08 23.68 16.22
N ARG A 80 23.58 23.91 15.00
CA ARG A 80 22.17 24.30 14.76
C ARG A 80 21.20 23.30 15.39
N PRO A 81 20.13 23.75 16.09
CA PRO A 81 19.07 22.85 16.53
C PRO A 81 18.21 22.42 15.34
N ASP A 82 17.86 21.14 15.35
CA ASP A 82 16.92 20.52 14.41
C ASP A 82 15.52 21.14 14.48
N ILE A 83 14.80 21.08 13.34
CA ILE A 83 13.39 21.47 13.24
C ILE A 83 12.47 20.35 13.79
N ASN A 84 13.03 19.17 14.09
CA ASN A 84 12.36 18.06 14.75
C ASN A 84 12.60 18.11 16.27
N ASN A 85 11.70 18.75 17.02
CA ASN A 85 11.46 18.36 18.42
C ASN A 85 10.08 18.82 18.93
N GLY A 86 9.06 18.00 18.63
CA GLY A 86 7.79 17.92 19.35
C GLY A 86 7.38 16.47 19.64
N ARG A 87 8.26 15.51 19.34
CA ARG A 87 8.20 14.10 19.68
C ARG A 87 9.63 13.70 20.07
N PRO A 88 9.83 13.04 21.21
CA PRO A 88 11.17 12.62 21.60
C PRO A 88 11.63 11.45 20.70
N ALA A 89 12.95 11.25 20.60
CA ALA A 89 13.57 10.43 19.55
C ALA A 89 13.27 8.93 19.66
N ASP A 90 12.84 8.47 20.84
CA ASP A 90 12.43 7.12 21.22
C ASP A 90 11.19 6.55 20.48
N GLN A 91 10.77 7.15 19.36
CA GLN A 91 9.56 6.78 18.63
C GLN A 91 9.81 6.24 17.20
N PHE A 92 11.06 6.08 16.77
CA PHE A 92 11.37 5.58 15.42
C PHE A 92 11.53 4.05 15.34
N CYS A 93 12.14 3.39 16.32
CA CYS A 93 12.07 1.93 16.44
C CYS A 93 10.73 1.53 17.10
N SER A 94 9.84 0.90 16.33
CA SER A 94 8.44 0.70 16.72
C SER A 94 8.18 -0.46 17.67
N TYR A 95 9.09 -1.41 17.80
CA TYR A 95 8.95 -2.49 18.78
C TYR A 95 10.02 -2.30 19.85
N ASP A 96 9.67 -2.45 21.13
CA ASP A 96 10.66 -2.59 22.20
C ASP A 96 11.23 -4.01 22.13
N ILE A 97 12.18 -4.17 21.20
CA ILE A 97 12.86 -5.44 20.90
C ILE A 97 13.89 -5.77 21.98
N GLY A 98 14.28 -4.79 22.80
CA GLY A 98 15.33 -4.96 23.81
C GLY A 98 16.61 -5.54 23.21
N PRO A 99 17.27 -6.50 23.90
CA PRO A 99 18.48 -7.16 23.41
C PRO A 99 18.21 -8.36 22.47
N ALA A 100 16.98 -8.53 21.95
CA ALA A 100 16.68 -9.68 21.10
C ALA A 100 17.40 -9.62 19.73
N SER A 101 17.83 -10.79 19.27
CA SER A 101 18.44 -11.05 17.96
C SER A 101 17.45 -10.73 16.84
N LEU A 102 17.88 -9.87 15.91
CA LEU A 102 17.21 -9.63 14.64
C LEU A 102 17.86 -10.52 13.58
N GLN A 103 17.11 -11.44 13.00
CA GLN A 103 17.59 -12.38 12.01
C GLN A 103 17.02 -12.01 10.63
N LEU A 104 17.87 -11.56 9.70
CA LEU A 104 17.47 -11.25 8.32
C LEU A 104 17.67 -12.49 7.44
N PHE A 105 16.58 -13.02 6.90
CA PHE A 105 16.56 -14.15 5.96
C PHE A 105 16.41 -13.64 4.53
N ILE A 106 17.28 -14.12 3.63
CA ILE A 106 17.24 -13.84 2.18
C ILE A 106 17.37 -15.14 1.37
N GLU A 107 16.80 -15.16 0.17
CA GLU A 107 16.96 -16.27 -0.78
C GLU A 107 18.26 -16.09 -1.58
N VAL A 108 19.02 -17.18 -1.71
CA VAL A 108 20.25 -17.27 -2.50
C VAL A 108 20.17 -18.42 -3.48
N GLY A 109 20.84 -18.27 -4.64
CA GLY A 109 20.96 -19.34 -5.61
C GLY A 109 21.77 -20.53 -5.06
N PRO A 110 21.68 -21.71 -5.70
CA PRO A 110 22.51 -22.86 -5.35
C PRO A 110 24.00 -22.50 -5.32
N SER A 111 24.74 -23.02 -4.34
CA SER A 111 26.18 -22.83 -4.19
C SER A 111 26.99 -23.22 -5.45
N GLU A 112 26.47 -24.13 -6.27
CA GLU A 112 27.04 -24.51 -7.58
C GLU A 112 27.09 -23.36 -8.62
N ILE A 113 26.24 -22.34 -8.50
CA ILE A 113 26.19 -21.17 -9.40
C ILE A 113 27.18 -20.08 -8.95
N GLY A 114 27.79 -20.24 -7.78
CA GLY A 114 28.71 -19.32 -7.13
C GLY A 114 28.17 -18.86 -5.78
N ASP A 115 29.04 -18.87 -4.76
CA ASP A 115 28.67 -18.42 -3.42
C ASP A 115 28.21 -16.95 -3.41
N GLY A 116 27.10 -16.69 -2.71
CA GLY A 116 26.55 -15.33 -2.56
C GLY A 116 25.77 -14.80 -3.77
N ALA A 117 25.32 -15.65 -4.71
CA ALA A 117 24.50 -15.22 -5.84
C ALA A 117 23.02 -14.99 -5.43
N VAL A 118 22.46 -13.80 -5.72
CA VAL A 118 21.12 -13.36 -5.26
C VAL A 118 20.21 -12.77 -6.36
N SER A 119 18.93 -12.58 -6.08
CA SER A 119 18.01 -11.84 -6.97
C SER A 119 18.30 -10.32 -7.03
N PRO A 120 17.85 -9.62 -8.09
CA PRO A 120 17.91 -8.15 -8.15
C PRO A 120 17.22 -7.43 -6.99
N GLN A 121 16.11 -7.97 -6.46
CA GLN A 121 15.46 -7.38 -5.27
C GLN A 121 16.39 -7.43 -4.04
N THR A 122 17.19 -8.48 -3.91
CA THR A 122 18.16 -8.63 -2.82
C THR A 122 19.38 -7.72 -3.02
N LEU A 123 19.82 -7.47 -4.27
CA LEU A 123 20.79 -6.39 -4.55
C LEU A 123 20.23 -5.01 -4.17
N ALA A 124 18.96 -4.75 -4.48
CA ALA A 124 18.28 -3.50 -4.10
C ALA A 124 18.17 -3.33 -2.58
N LEU A 125 17.84 -4.42 -1.86
CA LEU A 125 17.88 -4.48 -0.40
C LEU A 125 19.26 -4.05 0.13
N PHE A 126 20.34 -4.75 -0.23
CA PHE A 126 21.68 -4.42 0.28
C PHE A 126 22.14 -3.03 -0.13
N SER A 127 21.85 -2.57 -1.36
CA SER A 127 22.18 -1.21 -1.79
C SER A 127 21.53 -0.14 -0.91
N ALA A 128 20.27 -0.35 -0.51
CA ALA A 128 19.57 0.53 0.41
C ALA A 128 20.09 0.43 1.86
N LEU A 129 20.47 -0.76 2.33
CA LEU A 129 21.05 -0.94 3.66
C LEU A 129 22.43 -0.29 3.77
N GLU A 130 23.28 -0.42 2.75
CA GLU A 130 24.59 0.24 2.70
C GLU A 130 24.44 1.77 2.65
N PHE A 131 23.58 2.29 1.78
CA PHE A 131 23.34 3.74 1.65
C PHE A 131 22.70 4.36 2.91
N ALA A 132 21.89 3.59 3.63
CA ALA A 132 21.29 4.02 4.89
C ALA A 132 22.18 3.79 6.12
N ALA A 133 23.36 3.19 5.97
CA ALA A 133 24.24 2.78 7.06
C ALA A 133 23.55 1.83 8.08
N CYS A 134 22.85 0.81 7.57
CA CYS A 134 22.10 -0.17 8.37
C CYS A 134 22.92 -1.42 8.76
N GLN A 135 24.22 -1.45 8.49
CA GLN A 135 25.07 -2.63 8.70
C GLN A 135 25.18 -2.99 10.19
N GLY A 136 25.34 -4.28 10.50
CA GLY A 136 25.54 -4.77 11.88
C GLY A 136 24.31 -4.70 12.80
N GLN A 137 23.11 -4.39 12.28
CA GLN A 137 21.87 -4.36 13.08
C GLN A 137 21.14 -5.71 13.16
N PHE A 138 21.59 -6.70 12.39
CA PHE A 138 20.97 -8.00 12.23
C PHE A 138 22.03 -9.08 12.00
N GLU A 139 21.68 -10.31 12.36
CA GLU A 139 22.36 -11.54 11.95
C GLU A 139 21.82 -11.91 10.56
N LEU A 140 22.71 -12.29 9.62
CA LEU A 140 22.31 -12.62 8.26
C LEU A 140 22.17 -14.13 8.06
N HIS A 141 21.06 -14.54 7.46
CA HIS A 141 20.71 -15.92 7.18
C HIS A 141 20.41 -16.09 5.69
N LEU A 142 21.15 -16.97 5.03
CA LEU A 142 20.96 -17.30 3.61
C LEU A 142 20.13 -18.58 3.51
N VAL A 143 19.12 -18.57 2.65
CA VAL A 143 18.24 -19.72 2.39
C VAL A 143 18.45 -20.15 0.95
N GLU A 144 19.05 -21.32 0.75
CA GLU A 144 19.26 -21.86 -0.59
C GLU A 144 17.91 -22.27 -1.20
N THR A 145 17.68 -21.89 -2.47
CA THR A 145 16.50 -22.32 -3.23
C THR A 145 16.85 -23.39 -4.25
N SER A 146 16.09 -24.48 -4.22
CA SER A 146 16.13 -25.54 -5.24
C SER A 146 15.46 -25.12 -6.56
N SER A 147 14.70 -24.02 -6.56
CA SER A 147 14.16 -23.43 -7.78
C SER A 147 15.12 -22.40 -8.34
N GLY A 148 15.72 -22.71 -9.50
CA GLY A 148 16.39 -21.72 -10.37
C GLY A 148 15.39 -20.78 -11.04
N ALA A 149 14.44 -20.23 -10.27
CA ALA A 149 13.26 -19.53 -10.78
C ALA A 149 13.57 -18.12 -11.28
N SER A 150 14.61 -17.48 -10.75
CA SER A 150 15.20 -16.29 -11.37
C SER A 150 16.46 -16.69 -12.15
N ASN A 151 16.36 -16.68 -13.48
CA ASN A 151 17.55 -16.69 -14.35
C ASN A 151 18.41 -15.42 -14.15
N CYS A 152 17.89 -14.41 -13.44
CA CYS A 152 18.70 -13.32 -12.89
C CYS A 152 19.27 -13.72 -11.54
N VAL A 153 20.56 -14.02 -11.52
CA VAL A 153 21.30 -14.15 -10.26
C VAL A 153 22.52 -13.24 -10.34
N VAL A 154 22.64 -12.31 -9.39
CA VAL A 154 23.74 -11.36 -9.29
C VAL A 154 24.70 -11.86 -8.20
N PRO A 155 25.98 -12.14 -8.51
CA PRO A 155 26.97 -12.51 -7.50
C PRO A 155 27.28 -11.28 -6.63
N ILE A 156 27.17 -11.39 -5.30
CA ILE A 156 27.46 -10.28 -4.37
C ILE A 156 28.37 -10.68 -3.21
N ARG A 157 29.22 -9.75 -2.76
CA ARG A 157 30.26 -9.92 -1.71
C ARG A 157 29.71 -9.89 -0.29
N VAL A 158 28.60 -10.58 -0.05
CA VAL A 158 27.91 -10.55 1.24
C VAL A 158 28.70 -11.25 2.35
N GLU A 159 29.40 -12.33 2.04
CA GLU A 159 30.16 -13.09 3.04
C GLU A 159 31.38 -12.33 3.59
N GLU A 160 31.96 -11.41 2.80
CA GLU A 160 33.03 -10.50 3.22
C GLU A 160 32.58 -9.48 4.28
N HIS A 161 31.26 -9.26 4.42
CA HIS A 161 30.69 -8.18 5.23
C HIS A 161 29.77 -8.66 6.37
N TYR A 162 29.11 -9.82 6.24
CA TYR A 162 27.99 -10.20 7.12
C TYR A 162 28.11 -11.57 7.82
N HIS A 163 29.19 -12.34 7.63
CA HIS A 163 29.43 -13.66 8.26
C HIS A 163 28.16 -14.55 8.41
N PRO A 164 27.48 -14.89 7.31
CA PRO A 164 26.13 -15.40 7.38
C PRO A 164 26.02 -16.86 7.84
N THR A 165 24.85 -17.21 8.39
CA THR A 165 24.41 -18.60 8.59
C THR A 165 23.68 -19.10 7.34
N ARG A 166 23.94 -20.33 6.90
CA ARG A 166 23.30 -20.92 5.70
C ARG A 166 22.29 -22.01 6.07
N TYR A 167 21.16 -22.03 5.37
CA TYR A 167 20.14 -23.07 5.41
C TYR A 167 20.00 -23.72 4.03
N PRO A 168 20.00 -25.07 3.93
CA PRO A 168 19.95 -25.77 2.65
C PRO A 168 18.57 -25.73 1.98
N SER A 169 17.51 -25.37 2.73
CA SER A 169 16.20 -25.10 2.15
C SER A 169 15.34 -24.20 3.04
N LYS A 170 14.25 -23.70 2.47
CA LYS A 170 13.17 -23.03 3.20
C LYS A 170 12.38 -23.96 4.14
N ALA A 171 12.63 -25.28 4.15
CA ALA A 171 12.04 -26.16 5.17
C ALA A 171 12.75 -26.05 6.54
N ASP A 172 14.02 -25.63 6.53
CA ASP A 172 14.94 -25.69 7.69
C ASP A 172 14.96 -24.40 8.53
N VAL A 173 14.34 -23.32 8.04
CA VAL A 173 14.25 -22.03 8.74
C VAL A 173 13.08 -22.01 9.76
N PRO A 174 13.05 -21.08 10.74
CA PRO A 174 11.97 -20.99 11.72
C PRO A 174 10.58 -20.91 11.07
N GLN A 175 9.58 -21.59 11.64
CA GLN A 175 8.24 -21.75 11.03
C GLN A 175 7.59 -20.43 10.58
N MET A 176 7.81 -19.33 11.31
CA MET A 176 7.30 -18.02 10.89
C MET A 176 7.94 -17.52 9.59
N VAL A 177 9.25 -17.68 9.43
CA VAL A 177 9.98 -17.34 8.20
C VAL A 177 9.51 -18.22 7.02
N ARG A 178 9.19 -19.49 7.28
CA ARG A 178 8.63 -20.41 6.28
C ARG A 178 7.29 -19.94 5.71
N TYR A 179 6.52 -19.20 6.51
CA TYR A 179 5.20 -18.65 6.15
C TYR A 179 5.28 -17.29 5.44
N CYS A 180 6.47 -16.89 4.98
CA CYS A 180 6.71 -15.60 4.33
C CYS A 180 7.43 -15.71 2.98
N VAL A 181 7.20 -14.73 2.10
CA VAL A 181 8.01 -14.48 0.89
C VAL A 181 9.23 -13.66 1.28
N LEU A 182 10.43 -14.19 1.09
CA LEU A 182 11.68 -13.52 1.49
C LEU A 182 11.95 -12.27 0.60
N PRO A 183 12.64 -11.23 1.10
CA PRO A 183 13.34 -11.13 2.38
C PRO A 183 12.41 -11.02 3.60
N ALA A 184 12.86 -11.53 4.74
CA ALA A 184 12.14 -11.47 6.01
C ALA A 184 13.08 -11.19 7.20
N ILE A 185 12.64 -10.34 8.13
CA ILE A 185 13.26 -10.19 9.44
C ILE A 185 12.42 -10.96 10.46
N TYR A 186 13.05 -11.90 11.14
CA TYR A 186 12.48 -12.57 12.31
C TYR A 186 13.04 -11.95 13.60
N VAL A 187 12.15 -11.67 14.55
CA VAL A 187 12.52 -11.17 15.88
C VAL A 187 12.43 -12.33 16.86
N GLU A 188 13.60 -12.86 17.25
CA GLU A 188 13.68 -14.05 18.09
C GLU A 188 13.04 -13.81 19.47
N GLY A 189 12.32 -14.81 19.98
CA GLY A 189 11.62 -14.73 21.27
C GLY A 189 10.39 -13.81 21.31
N LYS A 190 10.07 -13.06 20.24
CA LYS A 190 8.89 -12.18 20.17
C LYS A 190 7.80 -12.65 19.20
N ASN A 191 8.03 -13.72 18.42
CA ASN A 191 7.12 -14.23 17.40
C ASN A 191 6.67 -13.16 16.39
N ILE A 192 7.58 -12.26 15.97
CA ILE A 192 7.32 -11.24 14.95
C ILE A 192 8.12 -11.58 13.71
N CYS A 193 7.47 -11.56 12.55
CA CYS A 193 8.11 -11.61 11.24
C CYS A 193 7.71 -10.37 10.41
N ILE A 194 8.68 -9.65 9.88
CA ILE A 194 8.49 -8.47 9.02
C ILE A 194 9.01 -8.87 7.63
N THR A 195 8.18 -8.82 6.59
CA THR A 195 8.55 -9.42 5.30
C THR A 195 8.16 -8.58 4.09
N GLY A 196 8.91 -8.76 3.00
CA GLY A 196 8.85 -7.95 1.79
C GLY A 196 9.88 -6.82 1.79
N LEU A 197 10.40 -6.49 0.60
CA LEU A 197 11.54 -5.60 0.38
C LEU A 197 11.32 -4.23 1.04
N CYS A 198 10.19 -3.58 0.75
CA CYS A 198 9.89 -2.26 1.30
C CYS A 198 9.70 -2.32 2.83
N SER A 199 9.01 -3.33 3.36
CA SER A 199 8.79 -3.47 4.81
C SER A 199 10.09 -3.70 5.59
N VAL A 200 10.94 -4.62 5.11
CA VAL A 200 12.25 -4.94 5.69
C VAL A 200 13.17 -3.73 5.69
N VAL A 201 13.33 -3.07 4.53
CA VAL A 201 14.23 -1.91 4.40
C VAL A 201 13.73 -0.75 5.25
N ARG A 202 12.43 -0.45 5.22
CA ARG A 202 11.84 0.63 6.05
C ARG A 202 12.04 0.39 7.53
N PHE A 203 11.90 -0.85 8.01
CA PHE A 203 12.15 -1.21 9.40
C PHE A 203 13.61 -0.99 9.81
N LEU A 204 14.57 -1.43 8.98
CA LEU A 204 15.99 -1.24 9.27
C LEU A 204 16.41 0.23 9.19
N VAL A 205 15.95 0.99 8.19
CA VAL A 205 16.20 2.45 8.08
C VAL A 205 15.66 3.21 9.29
N LYS A 206 14.48 2.83 9.80
CA LYS A 206 13.92 3.38 11.04
C LYS A 206 14.77 3.09 12.27
N ARG A 207 15.23 1.84 12.41
CA ARG A 207 16.06 1.39 13.53
C ARG A 207 17.47 1.99 13.51
N ALA A 208 18.00 2.27 12.32
CA ALA A 208 19.29 2.92 12.14
C ALA A 208 19.33 4.36 12.67
N GLU A 209 18.21 5.07 12.57
CA GLU A 209 18.05 6.51 12.87
C GLU A 209 18.94 7.47 12.06
N THR A 210 19.93 6.95 11.33
CA THR A 210 20.89 7.64 10.45
C THR A 210 20.26 8.35 9.26
N ARG A 211 19.34 7.68 8.54
CA ARG A 211 18.80 8.10 7.23
C ARG A 211 17.27 8.04 7.16
N VAL A 212 16.61 8.41 8.27
CA VAL A 212 15.14 8.45 8.39
C VAL A 212 14.51 9.43 7.38
N ASP A 213 15.28 10.38 6.84
CA ASP A 213 14.88 11.28 5.75
C ASP A 213 14.37 10.52 4.50
N LEU A 214 14.95 9.36 4.19
CA LEU A 214 14.57 8.54 3.04
C LEU A 214 13.14 7.99 3.12
N LEU A 215 12.56 7.93 4.32
CA LEU A 215 11.17 7.50 4.50
C LEU A 215 10.18 8.62 4.11
N GLY A 216 10.67 9.81 3.79
CA GLY A 216 9.88 10.95 3.35
C GLY A 216 8.98 11.54 4.43
N TYR A 217 8.09 12.45 4.03
CA TYR A 217 7.22 13.17 4.96
C TYR A 217 6.34 12.22 5.78
N GLN A 218 6.47 12.29 7.12
CA GLN A 218 5.83 11.38 8.09
C GLN A 218 6.14 9.88 7.88
N GLY A 219 7.23 9.55 7.20
CA GLY A 219 7.64 8.15 6.96
C GLY A 219 6.74 7.40 5.97
N ASN A 220 6.10 8.10 5.03
CA ASN A 220 5.11 7.55 4.10
C ASN A 220 5.68 6.90 2.82
N CYS A 221 6.94 7.15 2.44
CA CYS A 221 7.55 6.55 1.25
C CYS A 221 7.47 5.02 1.33
N LEU A 222 6.83 4.37 0.36
CA LEU A 222 6.64 2.91 0.31
C LEU A 222 5.99 2.31 1.57
N SER A 223 5.16 3.08 2.30
CA SER A 223 4.48 2.61 3.52
C SER A 223 3.18 1.83 3.29
N ALA A 224 2.64 1.89 2.07
CA ALA A 224 1.36 1.28 1.71
C ALA A 224 1.58 -0.05 0.96
N PRO A 225 0.67 -1.04 1.11
CA PRO A 225 0.81 -2.34 0.47
C PRO A 225 0.89 -2.24 -1.06
N ALA A 226 1.62 -3.13 -1.72
CA ALA A 226 1.75 -3.19 -3.18
C ALA A 226 0.39 -3.25 -3.89
N GLU A 227 -0.54 -4.02 -3.35
CA GLU A 227 -1.90 -4.25 -3.85
C GLU A 227 -2.76 -2.96 -3.92
N VAL A 228 -2.33 -1.90 -3.21
CA VAL A 228 -2.98 -0.58 -3.16
C VAL A 228 -2.03 0.61 -3.38
N SER A 229 -0.81 0.35 -3.85
CA SER A 229 0.23 1.37 -3.95
C SER A 229 1.03 1.21 -5.24
N THR A 230 0.74 2.06 -6.22
CA THR A 230 1.43 2.08 -7.52
C THR A 230 2.95 2.11 -7.36
N TRP A 231 3.47 2.88 -6.39
CA TRP A 231 4.90 2.94 -6.10
C TRP A 231 5.46 1.67 -5.49
N THR A 232 4.79 1.10 -4.49
CA THR A 232 5.25 -0.13 -3.83
C THR A 232 5.23 -1.30 -4.83
N ALA A 233 4.15 -1.44 -5.61
CA ALA A 233 4.08 -2.41 -6.69
C ALA A 233 5.13 -2.17 -7.78
N PHE A 234 5.45 -0.91 -8.13
CA PHE A 234 6.49 -0.60 -9.11
C PHE A 234 7.89 -1.03 -8.62
N CYS A 235 8.21 -0.81 -7.35
CA CYS A 235 9.50 -1.17 -6.73
C CYS A 235 9.66 -2.67 -6.44
N GLU A 236 8.59 -3.36 -6.02
CA GLU A 236 8.66 -4.77 -5.59
C GLU A 236 8.34 -5.79 -6.69
N ILE A 237 7.49 -5.43 -7.67
CA ILE A 237 6.91 -6.36 -8.65
C ILE A 237 7.17 -5.90 -10.08
N GLY A 238 6.79 -4.67 -10.42
CA GLY A 238 6.82 -4.13 -11.78
C GLY A 238 8.23 -4.10 -12.36
N LEU A 239 9.10 -3.25 -11.82
CA LEU A 239 10.46 -3.10 -12.36
C LEU A 239 11.33 -4.37 -12.23
N PRO A 240 11.24 -5.16 -11.14
CA PRO A 240 11.89 -6.47 -11.07
C PRO A 240 11.43 -7.43 -12.17
N GLY A 241 10.12 -7.58 -12.40
CA GLY A 241 9.57 -8.43 -13.46
C GLY A 241 9.98 -7.96 -14.86
N ALA A 242 10.08 -6.64 -15.08
CA ALA A 242 10.61 -6.06 -16.31
C ALA A 242 12.09 -6.42 -16.55
N LEU A 243 12.93 -6.42 -15.51
CA LEU A 243 14.32 -6.85 -15.58
C LEU A 243 14.44 -8.36 -15.86
N GLU A 244 13.65 -9.19 -15.18
CA GLU A 244 13.61 -10.63 -15.45
C GLU A 244 13.21 -10.95 -16.90
N GLN A 245 12.28 -10.18 -17.47
CA GLN A 245 11.88 -10.35 -18.86
C GLN A 245 13.01 -9.96 -19.82
N LEU A 246 13.68 -8.82 -19.60
CA LEU A 246 14.85 -8.41 -20.38
C LEU A 246 15.95 -9.48 -20.38
N LEU A 247 16.20 -10.14 -19.24
CA LEU A 247 17.20 -11.21 -19.13
C LEU A 247 16.81 -12.50 -19.85
N LYS A 248 15.52 -12.81 -19.94
CA LYS A 248 15.00 -13.94 -20.73
C LYS A 248 15.14 -13.69 -22.25
N ASP A 249 15.09 -12.42 -22.66
CA ASP A 249 15.16 -12.00 -24.06
C ASP A 249 16.59 -11.71 -24.55
N PHE A 250 17.47 -11.25 -23.65
CA PHE A 250 18.90 -11.00 -23.88
C PHE A 250 19.77 -11.91 -22.98
N PRO A 251 19.72 -13.25 -23.17
CA PRO A 251 20.52 -14.18 -22.37
C PRO A 251 22.02 -14.02 -22.62
N THR A 252 22.81 -14.27 -21.58
CA THR A 252 24.27 -14.22 -21.65
C THR A 252 24.84 -15.37 -22.51
N PRO A 253 26.00 -15.18 -23.18
CA PRO A 253 26.67 -16.15 -24.05
C PRO A 253 26.79 -17.63 -23.61
N ASN A 254 26.63 -17.97 -22.34
CA ASN A 254 26.62 -19.37 -21.86
C ASN A 254 25.29 -20.11 -22.10
N GLY A 255 24.22 -19.41 -22.51
CA GLY A 255 22.95 -20.04 -22.87
C GLY A 255 23.03 -20.75 -24.23
N THR A 256 22.94 -22.10 -24.24
CA THR A 256 23.11 -22.96 -25.42
C THR A 256 21.99 -22.90 -26.48
N THR A 257 21.27 -21.79 -26.58
CA THR A 257 20.32 -21.52 -27.67
C THR A 257 20.54 -20.12 -28.23
N GLN A 258 21.15 -20.04 -29.42
CA GLN A 258 21.02 -18.88 -30.30
C GLN A 258 19.54 -18.74 -30.71
N ARG A 259 18.73 -18.09 -29.88
CA ARG A 259 17.50 -17.46 -30.37
C ARG A 259 17.94 -16.34 -31.32
N GLN A 260 17.32 -16.28 -32.49
CA GLN A 260 17.51 -15.13 -33.39
C GLN A 260 17.09 -13.88 -32.62
N ARG A 261 18.04 -12.96 -32.38
CA ARG A 261 17.72 -11.66 -31.80
C ARG A 261 16.71 -10.97 -32.72
N PRO A 262 15.60 -10.42 -32.20
CA PRO A 262 14.58 -9.83 -33.05
C PRO A 262 15.09 -8.52 -33.65
N ASN A 263 14.75 -8.24 -34.92
CA ASN A 263 15.10 -6.97 -35.56
C ASN A 263 14.42 -5.76 -34.90
N VAL A 264 13.35 -5.99 -34.13
CA VAL A 264 12.60 -4.97 -33.39
C VAL A 264 12.33 -5.50 -31.98
N TYR A 265 12.67 -4.73 -30.95
CA TYR A 265 12.40 -5.10 -29.56
C TYR A 265 11.53 -4.05 -28.86
N LEU A 266 10.42 -4.48 -28.26
CA LEU A 266 9.56 -3.61 -27.46
C LEU A 266 10.07 -3.58 -26.02
N LEU A 267 10.51 -2.42 -25.55
CA LEU A 267 10.97 -2.26 -24.18
C LEU A 267 9.83 -2.51 -23.16
N PRO A 268 10.15 -2.98 -21.93
CA PRO A 268 9.17 -3.11 -20.87
C PRO A 268 8.36 -1.84 -20.63
N LEU A 269 7.07 -2.03 -20.34
CA LEU A 269 6.10 -0.96 -20.09
C LEU A 269 6.52 -0.08 -18.89
N GLU A 270 7.25 -0.66 -17.95
CA GLU A 270 7.72 -0.08 -16.70
C GLU A 270 8.75 1.04 -16.94
N LEU A 271 9.62 0.87 -17.94
CA LEU A 271 10.54 1.92 -18.39
C LEU A 271 9.77 3.13 -18.93
N ALA A 272 8.77 2.87 -19.78
CA ALA A 272 7.94 3.91 -20.37
C ALA A 272 7.06 4.62 -19.33
N LYS A 273 6.53 3.90 -18.34
CA LYS A 273 5.81 4.46 -17.18
C LYS A 273 6.71 5.39 -16.38
N PHE A 274 7.94 4.99 -16.06
CA PHE A 274 8.87 5.79 -15.27
C PHE A 274 9.35 7.04 -16.02
N GLU A 275 9.71 6.88 -17.30
CA GLU A 275 10.10 7.99 -18.17
C GLU A 275 8.99 9.04 -18.28
N VAL A 276 7.75 8.62 -18.56
CA VAL A 276 6.59 9.52 -18.62
C VAL A 276 6.21 10.09 -17.26
N HIS A 277 6.49 9.39 -16.17
CA HIS A 277 6.28 9.90 -14.81
C HIS A 277 7.25 11.03 -14.48
N LEU A 278 8.56 10.89 -14.76
CA LEU A 278 9.55 11.96 -14.53
C LEU A 278 9.24 13.24 -15.35
N HIS A 279 8.61 13.09 -16.52
CA HIS A 279 8.10 14.22 -17.32
C HIS A 279 6.84 14.91 -16.75
N GLN A 280 6.24 14.43 -15.66
CA GLN A 280 5.08 15.06 -15.01
C GLN A 280 5.50 16.02 -13.90
N PRO A 281 4.65 16.97 -13.48
CA PRO A 281 4.95 17.86 -12.36
C PRO A 281 4.82 17.14 -11.01
N VAL A 282 5.68 17.49 -10.04
CA VAL A 282 5.62 16.87 -8.71
C VAL A 282 4.34 17.23 -7.96
N ARG A 283 3.74 16.23 -7.32
CA ARG A 283 2.54 16.39 -6.48
C ARG A 283 2.87 16.45 -4.98
N VAL A 284 3.64 17.46 -4.54
CA VAL A 284 3.86 17.71 -3.09
C VAL A 284 2.81 18.68 -2.53
N HIS A 285 2.21 18.31 -1.40
CA HIS A 285 1.23 19.13 -0.66
C HIS A 285 1.72 20.54 -0.28
N ASN A 286 3.04 20.77 -0.26
CA ASN A 286 3.68 22.02 0.12
C ASN A 286 4.43 22.74 -1.01
N ILE A 287 4.21 22.36 -2.28
CA ILE A 287 4.95 22.89 -3.44
C ILE A 287 4.91 24.44 -3.53
N ARG A 288 3.76 25.06 -3.23
CA ARG A 288 3.62 26.53 -3.12
C ARG A 288 4.53 27.14 -2.03
N LYS A 289 4.62 26.51 -0.85
CA LYS A 289 5.51 26.96 0.24
C LYS A 289 6.99 26.82 -0.17
N ARG A 290 7.36 25.76 -0.89
CA ARG A 290 8.72 25.59 -1.45
C ARG A 290 9.06 26.71 -2.43
N MET A 291 8.18 27.02 -3.38
CA MET A 291 8.35 28.11 -4.34
C MET A 291 8.59 29.46 -3.64
N GLN A 292 7.73 29.82 -2.69
CA GLN A 292 7.88 31.05 -1.89
C GLN A 292 9.20 31.08 -1.10
N THR A 293 9.62 29.95 -0.53
CA THR A 293 10.89 29.83 0.22
C THR A 293 12.12 29.94 -0.68
N GLN A 294 12.06 29.45 -1.93
CA GLN A 294 13.17 29.59 -2.87
C GLN A 294 13.28 31.02 -3.42
N LEU A 295 12.14 31.67 -3.70
CA LEU A 295 12.11 33.07 -4.15
C LEU A 295 12.71 34.00 -3.09
N THR A 296 12.26 33.90 -1.83
CA THR A 296 12.81 34.71 -0.73
C THR A 296 14.30 34.44 -0.47
N LYS A 297 14.76 33.18 -0.60
CA LYS A 297 16.19 32.83 -0.51
C LYS A 297 17.03 33.42 -1.64
N LYS A 298 16.50 33.56 -2.86
CA LYS A 298 17.20 34.25 -3.97
C LYS A 298 17.30 35.75 -3.70
N SER A 299 16.20 36.40 -3.30
CA SER A 299 16.19 37.82 -2.96
C SER A 299 17.21 38.20 -1.87
N HIS A 300 17.47 37.33 -0.89
CA HIS A 300 18.51 37.54 0.12
C HIS A 300 19.95 37.20 -0.34
N LYS A 301 20.13 36.48 -1.45
CA LYS A 301 21.46 36.16 -1.99
C LYS A 301 21.99 37.24 -2.92
N ASP A 302 21.09 37.91 -3.64
CA ASP A 302 21.42 38.98 -4.59
C ASP A 302 21.47 40.38 -3.92
N GLY A 303 20.96 40.49 -2.69
CA GLY A 303 20.84 41.75 -1.94
C GLY A 303 21.98 42.09 -0.98
N ASN A 304 23.25 42.02 -1.42
CA ASN A 304 24.40 42.47 -0.62
C ASN A 304 25.15 43.66 -1.23
N VAL A 305 24.42 44.75 -1.49
CA VAL A 305 24.95 46.10 -1.73
C VAL A 305 24.06 47.11 -1.02
N GLY A 306 24.62 47.84 -0.04
CA GLY A 306 24.12 49.13 0.46
C GLY A 306 22.76 49.17 1.17
N ASP A 307 22.78 49.41 2.49
CA ASP A 307 21.62 49.96 3.21
C ASP A 307 21.24 51.34 2.65
N GLU A 308 19.97 51.53 2.25
CA GLU A 308 19.26 52.78 2.56
C GLU A 308 17.74 52.55 2.58
N LYS A 309 17.05 53.18 3.54
CA LYS A 309 15.60 53.02 3.74
C LYS A 309 14.83 54.18 3.11
N SER A 310 13.93 53.89 2.18
CA SER A 310 12.76 54.74 1.93
C SER A 310 11.57 53.92 1.42
N SER A 311 10.37 54.43 1.71
CA SER A 311 9.09 53.75 1.52
C SER A 311 8.51 53.90 0.11
N SER A 312 7.51 53.07 -0.19
CA SER A 312 6.41 53.37 -1.12
C SER A 312 6.79 53.74 -2.57
N GLY A 313 7.06 52.71 -3.37
CA GLY A 313 6.65 52.59 -4.78
C GLY A 313 7.09 53.68 -5.77
N VAL A 314 8.18 53.41 -6.51
CA VAL A 314 8.46 54.04 -7.81
C VAL A 314 8.86 52.96 -8.82
N VAL A 315 8.31 53.07 -10.03
CA VAL A 315 8.69 52.30 -11.22
C VAL A 315 9.59 53.20 -12.07
N GLU A 316 10.67 52.65 -12.64
CA GLU A 316 11.49 53.39 -13.62
C GLU A 316 11.67 52.58 -14.91
N LEU A 317 11.47 53.26 -16.04
CA LEU A 317 11.59 52.75 -17.41
C LEU A 317 12.38 53.78 -18.22
N VAL A 318 13.54 53.39 -18.77
CA VAL A 318 14.26 54.20 -19.75
C VAL A 318 14.79 53.29 -20.86
N LEU A 319 14.67 53.75 -22.10
CA LEU A 319 15.11 53.10 -23.34
C LEU A 319 16.43 53.74 -23.82
N ASP A 320 17.23 53.01 -24.61
CA ASP A 320 18.21 53.66 -25.50
C ASP A 320 18.41 52.84 -26.81
N PRO A 321 18.58 53.46 -27.99
CA PRO A 321 18.53 52.78 -29.27
C PRO A 321 19.90 52.21 -29.67
N GLY A 322 20.23 51.02 -29.15
CA GLY A 322 21.26 50.14 -29.75
C GLY A 322 22.36 49.64 -28.82
N CYS A 323 22.03 48.83 -27.80
CA CYS A 323 23.00 47.93 -27.15
C CYS A 323 22.32 46.68 -26.57
N SER A 324 23.10 45.77 -25.97
CA SER A 324 22.73 44.38 -25.65
C SER A 324 22.12 44.13 -24.25
N GLN A 325 21.15 43.18 -24.20
CA GLN A 325 20.37 42.68 -23.04
C GLN A 325 19.23 43.64 -22.56
N ILE A 326 18.16 43.28 -21.83
CA ILE A 326 17.69 42.03 -21.15
C ILE A 326 16.19 41.80 -21.53
N THR A 327 15.62 40.57 -21.44
CA THR A 327 14.26 40.22 -21.94
C THR A 327 13.28 39.52 -20.96
N LYS A 328 13.32 39.77 -19.64
CA LYS A 328 12.24 39.35 -18.73
C LYS A 328 11.90 40.41 -17.67
N ALA A 329 10.66 40.88 -17.70
CA ALA A 329 9.98 41.54 -16.58
C ALA A 329 8.95 40.56 -16.01
N VAL A 330 8.93 40.34 -14.69
CA VAL A 330 7.96 39.46 -14.03
C VAL A 330 7.09 40.30 -13.11
N PHE A 331 5.85 40.54 -13.51
CA PHE A 331 4.80 41.03 -12.61
C PHE A 331 4.40 39.91 -11.66
N VAL A 332 4.47 40.16 -10.34
CA VAL A 332 3.74 39.38 -9.33
C VAL A 332 2.96 40.36 -8.46
N GLU A 333 1.81 40.82 -8.96
CA GLU A 333 0.77 41.28 -8.06
C GLU A 333 0.29 40.11 -7.19
N ARG A 334 -0.07 40.37 -5.93
CA ARG A 334 -0.59 39.37 -4.99
C ARG A 334 -1.89 38.76 -5.54
N GLY A 335 -1.79 37.62 -6.24
CA GLY A 335 -2.95 36.82 -6.66
C GLY A 335 -3.02 36.41 -8.14
N CYS A 336 -2.09 36.81 -9.00
CA CYS A 336 -2.13 36.39 -10.42
C CYS A 336 -1.41 35.05 -10.65
N GLU A 337 -2.17 33.95 -10.78
CA GLU A 337 -1.65 32.58 -10.98
C GLU A 337 -1.22 32.27 -12.45
N LYS A 338 -1.23 33.25 -13.34
CA LYS A 338 -1.18 33.05 -14.80
C LYS A 338 -0.19 33.99 -15.49
N VAL A 339 0.89 33.43 -16.04
CA VAL A 339 1.94 34.19 -16.76
C VAL A 339 1.77 33.97 -18.27
N LEU A 340 1.77 35.04 -19.06
CA LEU A 340 1.76 34.92 -20.52
C LEU A 340 3.18 34.71 -21.05
N ASP A 341 3.41 33.63 -21.79
CA ASP A 341 4.66 33.43 -22.53
C ASP A 341 4.72 34.36 -23.75
N SER A 342 5.77 35.17 -23.82
CA SER A 342 6.00 36.12 -24.92
C SER A 342 6.41 35.47 -26.24
N LYS A 343 6.71 34.16 -26.27
CA LYS A 343 7.01 33.42 -27.51
C LYS A 343 5.84 32.64 -28.09
N SER A 344 5.01 32.01 -27.26
CA SER A 344 3.88 31.16 -27.69
C SER A 344 2.50 31.78 -27.47
N GLY A 345 2.39 32.85 -26.66
CA GLY A 345 1.11 33.42 -26.25
C GLY A 345 0.30 32.54 -25.30
N GLN A 346 0.84 31.42 -24.82
CA GLN A 346 0.15 30.53 -23.89
C GLN A 346 0.20 31.07 -22.46
N ILE A 347 -0.86 30.76 -21.70
CA ILE A 347 -0.93 30.99 -20.26
C ILE A 347 -0.19 29.85 -19.56
N ILE A 348 0.98 30.15 -19.00
CA ILE A 348 1.74 29.26 -18.14
C ILE A 348 1.26 29.42 -16.69
N ASP A 349 0.89 28.29 -16.08
CA ASP A 349 0.74 28.19 -14.63
C ASP A 349 2.15 28.09 -14.02
N ALA A 350 2.59 29.17 -13.36
CA ALA A 350 3.93 29.25 -12.79
C ALA A 350 4.17 28.26 -11.63
N ILE A 351 3.09 27.77 -10.99
CA ILE A 351 3.19 26.72 -9.96
C ILE A 351 3.39 25.37 -10.63
N GLN A 352 2.72 25.11 -11.75
CA GLN A 352 2.90 23.90 -12.55
C GLN A 352 4.31 23.84 -13.17
N GLU A 353 4.81 24.94 -13.73
CA GLU A 353 6.19 25.05 -14.25
C GLU A 353 7.21 24.84 -13.12
N PHE A 354 6.99 25.46 -11.96
CA PHE A 354 7.84 25.22 -10.79
C PHE A 354 7.78 23.75 -10.35
N ALA A 355 6.60 23.15 -10.26
CA ALA A 355 6.42 21.75 -9.90
C ALA A 355 7.09 20.78 -10.90
N GLN A 356 7.11 21.12 -12.19
CA GLN A 356 7.83 20.37 -13.22
C GLN A 356 9.35 20.45 -13.01
N ASN A 357 9.87 21.65 -12.79
CA ASN A 357 11.29 21.92 -12.51
C ASN A 357 11.76 21.41 -11.13
N GLN A 358 10.89 20.79 -10.34
CA GLN A 358 11.21 20.14 -9.08
C GLN A 358 11.11 18.61 -9.14
N HIS A 359 10.79 18.00 -10.29
CA HIS A 359 10.76 16.54 -10.43
C HIS A 359 12.15 16.03 -10.83
N ILE A 360 13.01 15.88 -9.83
CA ILE A 360 14.42 15.52 -10.01
C ILE A 360 14.77 14.15 -9.40
N PHE A 361 13.93 13.66 -8.49
CA PHE A 361 13.95 12.34 -7.87
C PHE A 361 12.62 11.63 -8.15
N ALA A 362 12.56 10.31 -7.96
CA ALA A 362 11.46 9.44 -8.37
C ALA A 362 10.10 9.91 -7.86
N GLU A 363 9.99 10.27 -6.57
CA GLU A 363 8.74 10.76 -5.96
C GLU A 363 8.64 12.30 -5.88
N GLY A 364 9.70 13.05 -6.27
CA GLY A 364 9.65 14.51 -6.23
C GLY A 364 11.00 15.25 -6.12
N PRO A 365 11.12 16.24 -5.21
CA PRO A 365 12.27 17.16 -5.13
C PRO A 365 13.40 16.72 -4.19
N ASP A 366 13.16 15.71 -3.36
CA ASP A 366 14.13 15.20 -2.38
C ASP A 366 14.32 13.69 -2.63
N PRO A 367 15.53 13.13 -2.43
CA PRO A 367 15.76 11.70 -2.63
C PRO A 367 15.06 10.88 -1.55
N LEU A 368 14.27 9.89 -1.95
CA LEU A 368 13.56 8.99 -1.04
C LEU A 368 14.04 7.55 -1.19
N LEU A 369 13.51 6.65 -0.37
CA LEU A 369 13.84 5.23 -0.41
C LEU A 369 13.50 4.58 -1.76
N SER A 370 12.48 5.08 -2.46
CA SER A 370 12.13 4.66 -3.82
C SER A 370 13.26 4.92 -4.82
N ASP A 371 13.97 6.05 -4.75
CA ASP A 371 15.15 6.30 -5.60
C ASP A 371 16.24 5.23 -5.41
N VAL A 372 16.56 4.96 -4.14
CA VAL A 372 17.65 4.05 -3.74
C VAL A 372 17.33 2.60 -4.11
N LEU A 373 16.07 2.18 -3.98
CA LEU A 373 15.63 0.83 -4.36
C LEU A 373 15.49 0.66 -5.89
N LEU A 374 15.15 1.72 -6.63
CA LEU A 374 15.02 1.63 -8.08
C LEU A 374 16.37 1.60 -8.81
N PHE A 375 17.37 2.29 -8.26
CA PHE A 375 18.68 2.47 -8.91
C PHE A 375 19.38 1.16 -9.34
N PRO A 376 19.48 0.10 -8.50
CA PRO A 376 20.18 -1.14 -8.89
C PRO A 376 19.51 -1.89 -10.05
N TYR A 377 18.17 -1.80 -10.20
CA TYR A 377 17.50 -2.37 -11.37
C TYR A 377 17.90 -1.64 -12.65
N PHE A 378 17.90 -0.30 -12.65
CA PHE A 378 18.34 0.48 -13.82
C PHE A 378 19.83 0.29 -14.12
N TRP A 379 20.67 0.12 -13.09
CA TRP A 379 22.08 -0.21 -13.24
C TRP A 379 22.26 -1.57 -13.94
N LEU A 380 21.53 -2.62 -13.52
CA LEU A 380 21.53 -3.93 -14.20
C LEU A 380 20.98 -3.84 -15.63
N MET A 381 19.89 -3.12 -15.87
CA MET A 381 19.32 -2.95 -17.21
C MET A 381 20.28 -2.22 -18.17
N ARG A 382 21.03 -1.22 -17.69
CA ARG A 382 22.09 -0.55 -18.47
C ARG A 382 23.25 -1.50 -18.80
N LYS A 383 23.59 -2.43 -17.91
CA LYS A 383 24.62 -3.45 -18.18
C LYS A 383 24.17 -4.45 -19.26
N LEU A 384 22.87 -4.74 -19.35
CA LEU A 384 22.29 -5.60 -20.40
C LEU A 384 22.15 -4.90 -21.76
N ILE A 385 21.82 -3.61 -21.75
CA ILE A 385 21.63 -2.78 -22.93
C ILE A 385 22.37 -1.46 -22.69
N SER A 386 23.62 -1.38 -23.17
CA SER A 386 24.57 -0.28 -22.88
C SER A 386 23.97 1.13 -23.08
N ASP A 387 23.25 1.31 -24.19
CA ASP A 387 22.67 2.60 -24.62
C ASP A 387 21.20 2.78 -24.18
N LEU A 388 20.67 1.93 -23.29
CA LEU A 388 19.27 1.98 -22.84
C LEU A 388 18.85 3.38 -22.39
N LEU A 389 19.73 4.07 -21.66
CA LEU A 389 19.47 5.40 -21.11
C LEU A 389 19.34 6.49 -22.18
N GLU A 390 19.88 6.30 -23.40
CA GLU A 390 19.67 7.26 -24.49
C GLU A 390 18.22 7.28 -24.99
N ILE A 391 17.54 6.13 -24.89
CA ILE A 391 16.12 5.98 -25.25
C ILE A 391 15.24 6.78 -24.26
N VAL A 392 15.61 6.78 -22.97
CA VAL A 392 14.86 7.34 -21.83
C VAL A 392 15.62 8.51 -21.15
N PRO A 393 15.72 9.70 -21.77
CA PRO A 393 16.55 10.81 -21.32
C PRO A 393 16.18 11.43 -19.95
N SER A 394 14.92 11.38 -19.52
CA SER A 394 14.57 11.84 -18.16
C SER A 394 15.07 10.84 -17.12
N THR A 395 14.89 9.55 -17.39
CA THR A 395 15.45 8.44 -16.60
C THR A 395 16.98 8.49 -16.57
N LYS A 396 17.65 8.81 -17.68
CA LYS A 396 19.10 9.08 -17.74
C LYS A 396 19.51 10.21 -16.82
N SER A 397 18.77 11.32 -16.84
CA SER A 397 19.05 12.50 -16.01
C SER A 397 18.88 12.21 -14.52
N TRP A 398 17.87 11.41 -14.16
CA TRP A 398 17.67 10.87 -12.82
C TRP A 398 18.79 9.89 -12.42
N PHE A 399 19.16 8.96 -13.29
CA PHE A 399 20.19 7.95 -13.02
C PHE A 399 21.56 8.59 -12.78
N HIS A 400 21.98 9.53 -13.65
CA HIS A 400 23.22 10.30 -13.45
C HIS A 400 23.18 11.14 -12.17
N ARG A 401 22.02 11.72 -11.80
CA ARG A 401 21.89 12.42 -10.51
C ARG A 401 22.16 11.49 -9.32
N LEU A 402 21.60 10.29 -9.31
CA LEU A 402 21.82 9.33 -8.22
C LEU A 402 23.26 8.79 -8.19
N GLN A 403 23.88 8.66 -9.37
CA GLN A 403 25.30 8.35 -9.49
C GLN A 403 26.18 9.47 -8.91
N ASP A 404 25.97 10.72 -9.33
CA ASP A 404 26.91 11.83 -9.10
C ASP A 404 26.64 12.60 -7.79
N GLU A 405 25.38 12.71 -7.34
CA GLU A 405 25.00 13.43 -6.10
C GLU A 405 24.88 12.49 -4.88
N LEU A 406 24.57 11.21 -5.09
CA LEU A 406 24.37 10.22 -4.01
C LEU A 406 25.37 9.05 -4.02
N HIS A 407 26.29 8.99 -5.00
CA HIS A 407 27.34 7.96 -5.10
C HIS A 407 26.80 6.51 -5.16
N LEU A 408 25.58 6.29 -5.66
CA LEU A 408 24.97 4.95 -5.63
C LEU A 408 25.70 3.91 -6.52
N ASN A 409 26.37 4.33 -7.61
CA ASN A 409 27.24 3.41 -8.37
C ASN A 409 28.30 2.78 -7.46
N GLU A 410 29.01 3.58 -6.66
CA GLU A 410 30.09 3.09 -5.80
C GLU A 410 29.59 2.08 -4.76
N ILE A 411 28.31 2.17 -4.37
CA ILE A 411 27.68 1.21 -3.45
C ILE A 411 27.39 -0.10 -4.19
N VAL A 412 26.74 -0.03 -5.36
CA VAL A 412 26.42 -1.21 -6.17
C VAL A 412 27.69 -1.92 -6.66
N ASP A 413 28.67 -1.17 -7.17
CA ASP A 413 29.95 -1.69 -7.66
C ASP A 413 30.80 -2.33 -6.54
N ARG A 414 30.66 -1.90 -5.26
CA ARG A 414 31.28 -2.58 -4.11
C ARG A 414 30.57 -3.87 -3.72
N LEU A 415 29.24 -3.88 -3.79
CA LEU A 415 28.42 -5.05 -3.45
C LEU A 415 28.56 -6.17 -4.48
N VAL A 416 28.66 -5.87 -5.77
CA VAL A 416 28.68 -6.86 -6.86
C VAL A 416 30.06 -7.52 -7.00
N ALA A 417 30.08 -8.85 -7.07
CA ALA A 417 31.29 -9.64 -7.17
C ALA A 417 31.64 -9.96 -8.64
N GLY A 418 32.40 -9.07 -9.28
CA GLY A 418 32.82 -9.23 -10.67
C GLY A 418 31.88 -8.54 -11.66
N ASP A 419 31.86 -8.98 -12.92
CA ASP A 419 30.82 -8.52 -13.85
C ASP A 419 29.52 -9.29 -13.57
N PRO A 420 28.40 -8.64 -13.23
CA PRO A 420 27.11 -9.32 -13.01
C PRO A 420 26.59 -10.07 -14.25
N ILE A 421 27.17 -9.80 -15.43
CA ILE A 421 26.83 -10.41 -16.71
C ILE A 421 28.05 -11.22 -17.21
N SER A 422 28.83 -11.82 -16.30
CA SER A 422 30.08 -12.50 -16.65
C SER A 422 29.89 -13.71 -17.57
N THR A 423 30.06 -13.44 -18.86
CA THR A 423 30.62 -14.36 -19.84
C THR A 423 31.59 -13.55 -20.69
N THR A 424 32.84 -13.98 -20.73
CA THR A 424 33.95 -13.29 -21.39
C THR A 424 33.65 -12.82 -22.82
N VAL A 425 33.53 -11.52 -23.02
CA VAL A 425 33.66 -10.86 -24.33
C VAL A 425 34.52 -9.62 -24.14
N GLU A 426 35.57 -9.46 -24.96
CA GLU A 426 36.42 -8.28 -24.97
C GLU A 426 35.62 -7.04 -25.43
N GLU A 427 35.98 -5.85 -24.95
CA GLU A 427 35.32 -4.59 -25.34
C GLU A 427 35.30 -4.44 -26.87
N PRO A 428 34.11 -4.26 -27.51
CA PRO A 428 34.05 -3.97 -28.93
C PRO A 428 34.67 -2.61 -29.20
N SER A 429 35.67 -2.57 -30.09
CA SER A 429 36.27 -1.32 -30.57
C SER A 429 35.22 -0.37 -31.14
N GLU A 430 35.30 0.92 -30.79
CA GLU A 430 34.40 2.01 -31.20
C GLU A 430 33.90 1.90 -32.66
N SER A 431 32.71 1.32 -32.86
CA SER A 431 32.02 1.34 -34.16
C SER A 431 30.96 2.42 -34.17
N SER A 432 31.03 3.33 -35.15
CA SER A 432 30.21 4.54 -35.24
C SER A 432 28.70 4.29 -35.17
N ILE A 433 28.06 4.78 -34.10
CA ILE A 433 26.61 4.74 -33.90
C ILE A 433 25.91 5.68 -34.89
N SER A 434 24.90 5.20 -35.63
CA SER A 434 24.03 6.03 -36.45
C SER A 434 22.68 6.28 -35.76
N ILE A 435 22.56 7.39 -35.03
CA ILE A 435 21.28 7.83 -34.45
C ILE A 435 20.36 8.29 -35.59
N GLY A 436 19.35 7.49 -35.91
CA GLY A 436 18.39 7.76 -36.99
C GLY A 436 16.95 7.71 -36.51
N THR A 437 16.25 8.84 -36.52
CA THR A 437 14.80 8.90 -36.27
C THR A 437 14.03 8.48 -37.52
N LYS A 438 13.45 7.28 -37.53
CA LYS A 438 12.50 6.85 -38.56
C LYS A 438 11.07 7.18 -38.15
N LYS A 439 10.34 7.93 -38.99
CA LYS A 439 8.88 8.02 -38.90
C LYS A 439 8.25 6.71 -39.37
N MET A 440 7.55 6.02 -38.47
CA MET A 440 6.70 4.89 -38.80
C MET A 440 5.24 5.30 -38.65
N VAL A 441 4.48 5.29 -39.76
CA VAL A 441 3.05 5.61 -39.75
C VAL A 441 2.27 4.34 -39.45
N VAL A 442 1.60 4.30 -38.29
CA VAL A 442 0.72 3.19 -37.92
C VAL A 442 -0.61 3.31 -38.68
N PRO A 443 -1.04 2.31 -39.47
CA PRO A 443 -2.36 2.32 -40.10
C PRO A 443 -3.45 2.23 -39.03
N THR A 444 -4.30 3.24 -38.93
CA THR A 444 -5.50 3.18 -38.09
C THR A 444 -6.66 2.58 -38.89
N ASP A 445 -7.27 1.52 -38.36
CA ASP A 445 -8.40 0.84 -39.01
C ASP A 445 -9.62 1.77 -39.10
N LYS A 446 -10.05 2.06 -40.34
CA LYS A 446 -11.16 2.98 -40.63
C LYS A 446 -12.52 2.29 -40.71
N LYS A 447 -13.24 2.21 -39.58
CA LYS A 447 -14.72 2.12 -39.51
C LYS A 447 -15.23 2.76 -38.21
N ALA A 448 -16.28 3.58 -38.13
CA ALA A 448 -17.02 4.34 -39.14
C ALA A 448 -17.83 5.46 -38.42
N SER A 449 -18.06 6.63 -39.07
CA SER A 449 -19.03 7.71 -38.71
C SER A 449 -18.99 8.34 -37.29
N SER A 450 -19.17 9.65 -37.07
CA SER A 450 -19.40 10.80 -37.96
C SER A 450 -19.02 12.12 -37.28
N SER A 451 -18.58 13.10 -38.08
CA SER A 451 -18.57 14.57 -37.80
C SER A 451 -18.16 15.04 -36.39
N GLY A 452 -16.86 15.24 -36.19
CA GLY A 452 -16.30 16.09 -35.12
C GLY A 452 -14.79 16.26 -35.31
N GLN A 453 -14.33 17.46 -35.68
CA GLN A 453 -12.89 17.72 -35.84
C GLN A 453 -12.19 17.79 -34.49
N THR A 454 -11.69 16.67 -34.01
CA THR A 454 -10.62 16.63 -33.01
C THR A 454 -9.27 16.54 -33.72
N LYS A 455 -8.28 17.29 -33.25
CA LYS A 455 -6.90 17.15 -33.72
C LYS A 455 -6.41 15.75 -33.33
N ASN A 456 -6.05 14.94 -34.32
CA ASN A 456 -5.32 13.70 -34.07
C ASN A 456 -3.91 14.07 -33.61
N GLU A 457 -3.59 13.82 -32.34
CA GLU A 457 -2.20 13.77 -31.87
C GLU A 457 -1.60 12.46 -32.37
N GLU A 458 -0.82 12.54 -33.45
CA GLU A 458 0.00 11.42 -33.94
C GLU A 458 1.11 11.17 -32.92
N SER A 459 1.03 10.07 -32.17
CA SER A 459 2.04 9.72 -31.18
C SER A 459 3.31 9.23 -31.89
N GLU A 460 4.32 10.10 -31.98
CA GLU A 460 5.60 9.79 -32.59
C GLU A 460 6.35 8.71 -31.80
N LEU A 461 6.48 7.50 -32.36
CA LEU A 461 7.20 6.41 -31.71
C LEU A 461 8.71 6.67 -31.78
N LYS A 462 9.33 6.80 -30.60
CA LYS A 462 10.75 7.06 -30.44
C LYS A 462 11.55 5.77 -30.69
N LEU A 463 12.00 5.61 -31.94
CA LEU A 463 12.85 4.52 -32.41
C LEU A 463 14.34 4.84 -32.18
N MET A 464 15.09 3.89 -31.65
CA MET A 464 16.57 3.91 -31.63
C MET A 464 17.11 2.55 -32.09
N VAL A 465 18.19 2.57 -32.86
CA VAL A 465 18.84 1.35 -33.38
C VAL A 465 20.13 1.13 -32.60
N ILE A 466 20.21 0.02 -31.86
CA ILE A 466 21.38 -0.40 -31.07
C ILE A 466 21.71 -1.84 -31.50
N ASP A 467 22.96 -2.13 -31.85
CA ASP A 467 23.42 -3.44 -32.36
C ASP A 467 22.56 -4.05 -33.50
N GLY A 468 21.93 -3.20 -34.32
CA GLY A 468 21.03 -3.63 -35.40
C GLY A 468 19.62 -4.02 -34.96
N ILE A 469 19.25 -3.76 -33.71
CA ILE A 469 17.90 -3.96 -33.15
C ILE A 469 17.21 -2.60 -33.04
N ASP A 470 16.03 -2.47 -33.66
CA ASP A 470 15.14 -1.32 -33.51
C ASP A 470 14.42 -1.41 -32.14
N PHE A 471 14.91 -0.69 -31.13
CA PHE A 471 14.25 -0.58 -29.84
C PHE A 471 13.09 0.41 -29.89
N ILE A 472 11.93 -0.01 -29.40
CA ILE A 472 10.70 0.79 -29.34
C ILE A 472 10.27 0.92 -27.88
N LEU A 473 10.13 2.16 -27.40
CA LEU A 473 9.47 2.45 -26.13
C LEU A 473 7.94 2.33 -26.34
N PRO A 474 7.21 1.50 -25.55
CA PRO A 474 5.78 1.31 -25.76
C PRO A 474 4.99 2.60 -25.55
N PRO A 475 3.95 2.87 -26.37
CA PRO A 475 3.13 4.06 -26.22
C PRO A 475 2.30 3.96 -24.93
N THR A 476 2.65 4.75 -23.92
CA THR A 476 1.91 4.83 -22.67
C THR A 476 0.94 6.01 -22.68
N LYS A 477 -0.28 5.77 -22.18
CA LYS A 477 -1.13 6.88 -21.71
C LYS A 477 -0.39 7.60 -20.58
N LEU A 478 -0.78 8.84 -20.27
CA LEU A 478 -0.32 9.60 -19.10
C LEU A 478 -0.76 8.90 -17.80
N VAL A 479 -0.12 7.79 -17.46
CA VAL A 479 -0.28 7.06 -16.21
C VAL A 479 0.79 7.60 -15.27
N SER A 480 0.32 8.23 -14.19
CA SER A 480 1.20 8.73 -13.14
C SER A 480 1.52 7.61 -12.15
N LEU A 481 2.74 7.55 -11.61
CA LEU A 481 3.02 6.69 -10.45
C LEU A 481 2.47 7.31 -9.15
N TYR A 482 2.05 8.58 -9.16
CA TYR A 482 1.27 9.17 -8.07
C TYR A 482 -0.11 8.50 -7.94
N LYS A 483 -0.52 8.18 -6.69
CA LYS A 483 -1.84 7.62 -6.31
C LYS A 483 -3.10 8.40 -6.77
N SER A 484 -2.92 9.53 -7.46
CA SER A 484 -4.01 10.31 -8.02
C SER A 484 -3.90 10.32 -9.53
N ASP A 485 -4.87 9.72 -10.21
CA ASP A 485 -5.03 9.80 -11.66
C ASP A 485 -4.98 11.27 -12.13
N PRO A 486 -4.20 11.64 -13.18
CA PRO A 486 -4.30 12.94 -13.84
C PRO A 486 -5.75 13.33 -14.23
N SER A 487 -6.63 12.36 -14.49
CA SER A 487 -8.06 12.58 -14.74
C SER A 487 -8.79 13.32 -13.61
N ARG A 488 -8.25 13.34 -12.39
CA ARG A 488 -8.91 13.98 -11.23
C ARG A 488 -9.14 15.48 -11.42
N GLN A 489 -8.38 16.13 -12.32
CA GLN A 489 -8.57 17.53 -12.76
C GLN A 489 -9.45 17.68 -14.02
N ASN A 490 -9.72 16.61 -14.77
CA ASN A 490 -10.64 16.62 -15.91
C ASN A 490 -11.99 16.01 -15.49
N PRO A 491 -13.06 16.80 -15.25
CA PRO A 491 -14.36 16.28 -14.83
C PRO A 491 -14.90 15.22 -15.78
N ASN A 492 -14.68 15.35 -17.08
CA ASN A 492 -15.21 14.43 -18.09
C ASN A 492 -14.52 13.05 -18.08
N ALA A 493 -13.34 12.95 -17.49
CA ALA A 493 -12.58 11.71 -17.36
C ALA A 493 -12.76 11.04 -15.98
N LYS A 494 -13.45 11.69 -15.02
CA LYS A 494 -13.86 11.03 -13.78
C LYS A 494 -14.88 9.94 -14.11
N ILE A 495 -14.67 8.74 -13.56
CA ILE A 495 -15.71 7.72 -13.46
C ILE A 495 -16.73 8.21 -12.42
N PHE A 496 -17.62 9.10 -12.85
CA PHE A 496 -18.82 9.41 -12.09
C PHE A 496 -19.76 8.22 -12.17
N THR A 497 -20.13 7.67 -11.02
CA THR A 497 -21.20 6.67 -10.90
C THR A 497 -22.54 7.35 -11.22
N ARG A 498 -22.96 7.32 -12.49
CA ARG A 498 -24.23 7.92 -12.93
C ARG A 498 -25.37 6.98 -12.59
N GLN A 499 -26.53 7.52 -12.21
CA GLN A 499 -27.70 6.69 -11.91
C GLN A 499 -28.07 5.78 -13.11
N GLN A 500 -27.96 6.27 -14.34
CA GLN A 500 -28.13 5.48 -15.57
C GLN A 500 -27.20 4.25 -15.67
N ASP A 501 -25.96 4.36 -15.20
CA ASP A 501 -25.01 3.23 -15.20
C ASP A 501 -25.42 2.17 -14.15
N ILE A 502 -25.97 2.62 -13.01
CA ILE A 502 -26.51 1.78 -11.92
C ILE A 502 -27.79 1.08 -12.38
N ASP A 503 -28.76 1.83 -12.90
CA ASP A 503 -30.07 1.34 -13.31
C ASP A 503 -29.93 0.26 -14.39
N ARG A 504 -29.03 0.48 -15.37
CA ARG A 504 -28.68 -0.52 -16.40
C ARG A 504 -28.16 -1.83 -15.80
N ILE A 505 -27.31 -1.76 -14.78
CA ILE A 505 -26.75 -2.95 -14.10
C ILE A 505 -27.83 -3.66 -13.28
N PHE A 506 -28.68 -2.91 -12.58
CA PHE A 506 -29.77 -3.48 -11.77
C PHE A 506 -30.91 -4.08 -12.60
N ASN A 507 -31.19 -3.49 -13.76
CA ASN A 507 -32.18 -4.02 -14.70
C ASN A 507 -31.68 -5.30 -15.37
N TRP A 508 -30.37 -5.45 -15.60
CA TRP A 508 -29.80 -6.67 -16.17
C TRP A 508 -30.22 -7.92 -15.37
N PHE A 509 -30.13 -7.88 -14.03
CA PHE A 509 -30.58 -8.98 -13.17
C PHE A 509 -32.09 -9.27 -13.28
N SER A 510 -32.90 -8.22 -13.37
CA SER A 510 -34.37 -8.33 -13.48
C SER A 510 -34.83 -8.80 -14.87
N GLU A 511 -34.04 -8.58 -15.91
CA GLU A 511 -34.39 -8.83 -17.33
C GLU A 511 -33.89 -10.18 -17.86
N HIS A 512 -32.88 -10.80 -17.21
CA HIS A 512 -32.30 -12.07 -17.64
C HIS A 512 -32.89 -13.24 -16.85
N ALA A 513 -33.23 -14.33 -17.56
CA ALA A 513 -33.62 -15.58 -16.92
C ALA A 513 -32.47 -16.05 -16.00
N ASN A 514 -32.82 -16.34 -14.74
CA ASN A 514 -31.91 -16.71 -13.65
C ASN A 514 -30.98 -15.58 -13.15
N GLY A 515 -31.22 -14.31 -13.53
CA GLY A 515 -30.41 -13.19 -13.04
C GLY A 515 -30.49 -13.02 -11.51
N ASP A 516 -31.69 -13.02 -10.95
CA ASP A 516 -31.88 -12.95 -9.50
C ASP A 516 -31.35 -14.20 -8.75
N ASP A 517 -31.22 -15.37 -9.40
CA ASP A 517 -30.63 -16.58 -8.78
C ASP A 517 -29.13 -16.43 -8.50
N LEU A 518 -28.45 -15.51 -9.20
CA LEU A 518 -27.05 -15.14 -8.96
C LEU A 518 -26.88 -14.23 -7.73
N ILE A 519 -27.97 -13.67 -7.19
CA ILE A 519 -27.96 -12.87 -5.96
C ILE A 519 -28.35 -13.80 -4.81
N LEU A 520 -27.34 -14.38 -4.14
CA LEU A 520 -27.52 -15.39 -3.09
C LEU A 520 -28.26 -14.89 -1.84
N ARG A 521 -28.56 -13.59 -1.76
CA ARG A 521 -29.26 -12.95 -0.65
C ARG A 521 -30.59 -12.35 -1.11
N GLN A 522 -31.64 -12.62 -0.33
CA GLN A 522 -32.96 -12.02 -0.56
C GLN A 522 -32.94 -10.48 -0.47
N PRO A 523 -33.71 -9.76 -1.31
CA PRO A 523 -33.72 -8.29 -1.32
C PRO A 523 -34.23 -7.67 -0.01
N ARG A 524 -33.63 -6.55 0.40
CA ARG A 524 -34.14 -5.72 1.51
C ARG A 524 -35.22 -4.78 0.97
N HIS A 525 -36.49 -5.05 1.27
CA HIS A 525 -37.62 -4.39 0.60
C HIS A 525 -37.94 -2.98 1.12
N THR A 526 -37.63 -2.66 2.39
CA THR A 526 -37.89 -1.36 3.01
C THR A 526 -36.75 -0.90 3.92
N LEU A 527 -36.63 0.41 4.14
CA LEU A 527 -35.73 0.94 5.17
C LEU A 527 -36.08 0.40 6.56
N THR A 528 -37.36 0.12 6.81
CA THR A 528 -37.87 -0.53 8.01
C THR A 528 -37.50 -2.00 8.14
N ASP A 529 -37.19 -2.74 7.07
CA ASP A 529 -36.70 -4.13 7.20
C ASP A 529 -35.30 -4.17 7.81
N THR A 530 -34.48 -3.14 7.56
CA THR A 530 -33.24 -2.87 8.32
C THR A 530 -33.47 -2.74 9.84
N ILE A 531 -34.73 -2.55 10.26
CA ILE A 531 -35.22 -2.40 11.64
C ILE A 531 -36.20 -3.55 12.04
N HIS A 532 -36.66 -4.39 11.09
CA HIS A 532 -37.66 -5.45 11.33
C HIS A 532 -37.12 -6.88 11.12
N GLU A 533 -36.11 -7.08 10.26
CA GLU A 533 -35.11 -8.12 10.55
C GLU A 533 -34.51 -7.88 11.94
N SER A 534 -34.43 -6.62 12.39
CA SER A 534 -33.91 -6.25 13.71
C SER A 534 -34.79 -6.63 14.92
N VAL A 535 -35.85 -7.43 14.75
CA VAL A 535 -36.60 -8.11 15.85
C VAL A 535 -36.89 -9.60 15.56
N SER A 536 -36.65 -10.10 14.34
CA SER A 536 -37.26 -11.35 13.85
C SER A 536 -36.28 -12.53 13.74
N THR A 537 -36.08 -13.22 14.87
CA THR A 537 -35.46 -14.57 15.04
C THR A 537 -33.97 -14.78 14.67
N PRO A 538 -33.24 -15.61 15.45
CA PRO A 538 -31.90 -16.09 15.09
C PRO A 538 -31.96 -17.00 13.83
N PRO A 539 -30.80 -17.31 13.19
CA PRO A 539 -30.78 -18.13 11.97
C PRO A 539 -31.53 -19.45 12.14
N PRO A 540 -32.22 -19.94 11.09
CA PRO A 540 -33.16 -21.04 11.21
C PRO A 540 -32.45 -22.32 11.70
N SER A 541 -32.81 -22.76 12.90
CA SER A 541 -32.63 -24.14 13.30
C SER A 541 -33.47 -25.01 12.37
N ARG A 542 -32.82 -25.63 11.37
CA ARG A 542 -33.45 -26.56 10.43
C ARG A 542 -34.19 -27.64 11.21
N ALA A 543 -35.52 -27.59 11.16
CA ALA A 543 -36.39 -28.46 11.94
C ALA A 543 -36.58 -29.80 11.21
N GLU A 544 -35.75 -30.78 11.55
CA GLU A 544 -36.11 -32.20 11.44
C GLU A 544 -35.77 -32.87 12.77
N ASN A 545 -36.57 -33.88 13.15
CA ASN A 545 -36.62 -34.41 14.50
C ASN A 545 -35.29 -35.04 14.94
N ASP A 546 -34.73 -34.57 16.06
CA ASP A 546 -34.21 -35.50 17.07
C ASP A 546 -34.15 -34.88 18.48
N GLY A 547 -34.20 -35.73 19.50
CA GLY A 547 -34.48 -35.32 20.88
C GLY A 547 -33.27 -34.76 21.66
N ASN A 548 -33.46 -33.56 22.23
CA ASN A 548 -32.92 -33.12 23.52
C ASN A 548 -31.38 -33.10 23.73
N SER A 549 -30.72 -32.00 23.36
CA SER A 549 -29.63 -31.42 24.16
C SER A 549 -29.46 -29.91 23.90
N ASP A 550 -29.15 -29.15 24.97
CA ASP A 550 -29.15 -27.67 24.99
C ASP A 550 -28.20 -27.01 23.98
N LYS A 551 -28.74 -26.23 23.03
CA LYS A 551 -27.98 -25.22 22.27
C LYS A 551 -28.00 -23.88 22.99
N LYS A 552 -27.03 -23.64 23.88
CA LYS A 552 -26.74 -22.30 24.41
C LYS A 552 -26.29 -21.38 23.29
N SER A 553 -26.82 -20.16 23.25
CA SER A 553 -26.21 -19.08 22.47
C SER A 553 -24.87 -18.69 23.12
N ASN A 554 -23.78 -18.76 22.37
CA ASN A 554 -22.42 -18.42 22.82
C ASN A 554 -22.22 -16.90 22.92
N LYS A 555 -23.08 -16.22 23.67
CA LYS A 555 -22.97 -14.79 23.94
C LYS A 555 -21.71 -14.53 24.78
N ILE A 556 -20.82 -13.68 24.28
CA ILE A 556 -19.57 -13.35 24.97
C ILE A 556 -19.89 -12.47 26.18
N ASP A 557 -19.51 -12.92 27.37
CA ASP A 557 -19.55 -12.07 28.57
C ASP A 557 -18.35 -11.12 28.58
N TRP A 558 -18.52 -9.99 27.88
CA TRP A 558 -17.54 -8.91 27.81
C TRP A 558 -17.12 -8.34 29.18
N SER A 559 -17.91 -8.54 30.25
CA SER A 559 -17.56 -8.09 31.59
C SER A 559 -16.59 -9.02 32.31
N SER A 560 -16.53 -10.29 31.91
CA SER A 560 -15.59 -11.29 32.43
C SER A 560 -14.20 -11.23 31.79
N LEU A 561 -14.07 -10.57 30.63
CA LEU A 561 -12.84 -10.56 29.85
C LEU A 561 -11.80 -9.56 30.41
N PRO A 562 -10.49 -9.88 30.36
CA PRO A 562 -9.45 -8.93 30.73
C PRO A 562 -9.53 -7.63 29.91
N HIS A 563 -9.23 -6.49 30.55
CA HIS A 563 -9.28 -5.16 29.93
C HIS A 563 -8.55 -5.08 28.58
N LEU A 564 -7.41 -5.76 28.46
CA LEU A 564 -6.60 -5.78 27.24
C LEU A 564 -7.14 -6.71 26.15
N VAL A 565 -8.03 -7.66 26.45
CA VAL A 565 -8.78 -8.44 25.44
C VAL A 565 -9.95 -7.60 24.94
N HIS A 566 -10.67 -6.93 25.85
CA HIS A 566 -11.78 -6.04 25.52
C HIS A 566 -11.34 -4.91 24.55
N PRO A 567 -12.18 -4.47 23.58
CA PRO A 567 -11.77 -3.47 22.59
C PRO A 567 -11.42 -2.09 23.18
N MET A 568 -11.84 -1.83 24.41
CA MET A 568 -11.46 -0.65 25.20
C MET A 568 -9.95 -0.59 25.44
N GLY A 569 -9.30 -1.74 25.68
CA GLY A 569 -7.85 -1.85 25.81
C GLY A 569 -7.07 -1.55 24.52
N GLY A 570 -7.74 -1.41 23.37
CA GLY A 570 -7.16 -0.95 22.12
C GLY A 570 -7.31 0.56 21.85
N MET A 571 -7.65 1.36 22.87
CA MET A 571 -7.86 2.82 22.76
C MET A 571 -8.96 3.24 21.77
N LEU A 572 -10.01 2.43 21.64
CA LEU A 572 -11.14 2.74 20.76
C LEU A 572 -12.06 3.81 21.41
N PRO A 573 -12.51 4.85 20.68
CA PRO A 573 -13.45 5.83 21.22
C PRO A 573 -14.74 5.19 21.75
N GLU A 574 -15.22 5.63 22.91
CA GLU A 574 -16.38 5.07 23.62
C GLU A 574 -17.62 4.92 22.71
N LYS A 575 -17.92 5.94 21.89
CA LYS A 575 -19.02 5.93 20.90
C LYS A 575 -18.95 4.77 19.88
N ARG A 576 -17.76 4.17 19.67
CA ARG A 576 -17.53 3.02 18.78
C ARG A 576 -17.43 1.69 19.52
N LEU A 577 -17.31 1.71 20.86
CA LEU A 577 -16.99 0.55 21.69
C LEU A 577 -18.06 -0.55 21.57
N LEU A 578 -19.31 -0.24 21.91
CA LEU A 578 -20.43 -1.18 21.85
C LEU A 578 -20.57 -1.81 20.45
N LYS A 579 -20.48 -1.00 19.40
CA LYS A 579 -20.56 -1.46 18.00
C LYS A 579 -19.40 -2.39 17.63
N LYS A 580 -18.18 -2.13 18.14
CA LYS A 580 -17.04 -3.02 17.91
C LYS A 580 -17.17 -4.34 18.68
N CYS A 581 -17.65 -4.32 19.92
CA CYS A 581 -17.95 -5.55 20.67
C CYS A 581 -18.99 -6.40 19.91
N GLN A 582 -20.09 -5.81 19.45
CA GLN A 582 -21.11 -6.50 18.63
C GLN A 582 -20.50 -7.14 17.37
N GLN A 583 -19.70 -6.39 16.59
CA GLN A 583 -19.04 -6.93 15.39
C GLN A 583 -18.13 -8.13 15.73
N LEU A 584 -17.31 -8.00 16.78
CA LEU A 584 -16.38 -9.05 17.20
C LEU A 584 -17.12 -10.29 17.72
N GLU A 585 -18.23 -10.12 18.43
CA GLU A 585 -19.06 -11.21 18.95
C GLU A 585 -19.62 -12.09 17.82
N ASN A 586 -20.05 -11.48 16.72
CA ASN A 586 -20.56 -12.20 15.54
C ASN A 586 -19.46 -13.03 14.88
N LEU A 587 -18.30 -12.43 14.57
CA LEU A 587 -17.21 -13.13 13.91
C LEU A 587 -16.62 -14.21 14.82
N ALA A 588 -16.40 -13.91 16.10
CA ALA A 588 -15.91 -14.90 17.06
C ALA A 588 -16.90 -16.06 17.23
N SER A 589 -18.21 -15.80 17.29
CA SER A 589 -19.23 -16.85 17.34
C SER A 589 -19.20 -17.74 16.09
N ALA A 590 -19.12 -17.14 14.89
CA ALA A 590 -19.04 -17.89 13.63
C ALA A 590 -17.77 -18.77 13.56
N VAL A 591 -16.61 -18.25 14.01
CA VAL A 591 -15.36 -19.01 14.11
C VAL A 591 -15.48 -20.15 15.12
N LEU A 592 -16.00 -19.89 16.32
CA LEU A 592 -16.22 -20.93 17.35
C LEU A 592 -17.17 -22.03 16.86
N ASP A 593 -18.19 -21.67 16.07
CA ASP A 593 -19.13 -22.60 15.45
C ASP A 593 -18.46 -23.48 14.38
N VAL A 594 -17.59 -22.93 13.54
CA VAL A 594 -16.76 -23.71 12.59
C VAL A 594 -15.84 -24.65 13.36
N VAL A 595 -15.09 -24.12 14.34
CA VAL A 595 -14.17 -24.90 15.17
C VAL A 595 -14.89 -26.03 15.90
N ALA A 596 -16.11 -25.81 16.41
CA ALA A 596 -16.89 -26.83 17.10
C ALA A 596 -17.36 -27.97 16.19
N ARG A 597 -17.64 -27.69 14.91
CA ARG A 597 -18.06 -28.69 13.91
C ARG A 597 -16.87 -29.55 13.47
N GLU A 598 -15.75 -28.93 13.13
CA GLU A 598 -14.56 -29.62 12.60
C GLU A 598 -13.72 -30.32 13.69
N ARG A 599 -13.96 -30.01 14.97
CA ARG A 599 -13.24 -30.60 16.12
C ARG A 599 -13.20 -32.13 16.11
N ALA A 600 -14.25 -32.79 15.59
CA ALA A 600 -14.29 -34.24 15.46
C ALA A 600 -13.28 -34.76 14.42
N GLU A 601 -13.11 -34.09 13.28
CA GLU A 601 -12.16 -34.46 12.24
C GLU A 601 -10.71 -34.21 12.68
N TRP A 602 -10.41 -33.01 13.21
CA TRP A 602 -9.08 -32.71 13.76
C TRP A 602 -8.69 -33.64 14.92
N SER A 603 -9.66 -34.11 15.71
CA SER A 603 -9.41 -35.10 16.77
C SER A 603 -9.13 -36.51 16.23
N LYS A 604 -9.77 -36.93 15.12
CA LYS A 604 -9.52 -38.23 14.48
C LYS A 604 -8.10 -38.31 13.90
N ASN A 605 -7.64 -37.23 13.26
CA ASN A 605 -6.32 -37.19 12.63
C ASN A 605 -5.22 -37.29 13.70
N GLY A 606 -5.29 -36.48 14.76
CA GLY A 606 -4.35 -36.55 15.88
C GLY A 606 -4.38 -37.87 16.68
N GLN A 607 -5.43 -38.69 16.56
CA GLN A 607 -5.48 -40.02 17.19
C GLN A 607 -4.81 -41.13 16.35
N ARG A 608 -4.76 -40.99 15.01
CA ARG A 608 -4.08 -41.98 14.15
C ARG A 608 -2.59 -42.04 14.42
N GLU A 609 -1.94 -40.92 14.73
CA GLU A 609 -0.52 -40.88 15.07
C GLU A 609 -0.17 -41.46 16.45
N ALA A 610 -1.03 -41.29 17.46
CA ALA A 610 -0.81 -41.87 18.78
C ALA A 610 -0.78 -43.42 18.76
N MET A 611 -1.41 -44.03 17.74
CA MET A 611 -1.36 -45.47 17.50
C MET A 611 -0.19 -45.92 16.60
N THR A 612 0.34 -45.08 15.70
CA THR A 612 1.47 -45.44 14.82
C THR A 612 2.84 -45.12 15.45
N SER A 613 2.95 -44.06 16.24
CA SER A 613 4.20 -43.70 16.96
C SER A 613 4.60 -44.70 18.06
N THR A 614 3.66 -45.53 18.54
CA THR A 614 3.96 -46.65 19.46
C THR A 614 4.47 -47.91 18.75
N ALA A 615 4.64 -47.89 17.42
CA ALA A 615 4.95 -49.08 16.63
C ALA A 615 5.86 -48.84 15.42
N PHE A 616 6.96 -48.10 15.58
CA PHE A 616 8.08 -48.15 14.62
C PHE A 616 9.44 -47.96 15.31
N ASP A 617 10.09 -49.08 15.62
CA ASP A 617 11.51 -49.15 15.99
C ASP A 617 12.28 -49.86 14.85
N PHE A 618 13.46 -49.34 14.53
CA PHE A 618 14.50 -49.85 13.61
C PHE A 618 14.11 -50.72 12.39
N SER A 619 14.26 -50.16 11.17
CA SER A 619 15.20 -50.67 10.14
C SER A 619 15.13 -49.89 8.81
N GLN A 620 16.23 -49.96 8.04
CA GLN A 620 16.42 -49.26 6.76
C GLN A 620 15.67 -49.91 5.59
N SER A 621 15.08 -49.13 4.68
CA SER A 621 15.38 -49.21 3.24
C SER A 621 14.68 -48.13 2.42
N SER A 622 15.29 -47.79 1.28
CA SER A 622 14.89 -46.75 0.34
C SER A 622 13.80 -47.19 -0.65
N SER A 623 12.79 -46.33 -0.88
CA SER A 623 12.05 -46.31 -2.14
C SER A 623 11.42 -44.94 -2.40
N HIS A 624 11.60 -44.40 -3.61
CA HIS A 624 11.06 -43.09 -4.00
C HIS A 624 9.52 -43.08 -3.98
N HIS A 625 8.94 -42.23 -3.14
CA HIS A 625 7.63 -41.64 -3.38
C HIS A 625 7.73 -40.13 -3.24
N THR A 626 7.13 -39.42 -4.19
CA THR A 626 6.99 -37.96 -4.18
C THR A 626 6.21 -37.53 -2.94
N GLN A 627 6.91 -36.99 -1.94
CA GLN A 627 6.27 -36.37 -0.79
C GLN A 627 5.58 -35.08 -1.25
N SER A 628 4.26 -35.11 -1.35
CA SER A 628 3.45 -33.90 -1.29
C SER A 628 3.72 -33.20 0.05
N GLU A 629 3.77 -31.88 0.02
CA GLU A 629 4.03 -31.04 1.20
C GLU A 629 3.12 -31.42 2.38
N GLY A 630 3.70 -31.42 3.59
CA GLY A 630 3.11 -32.04 4.77
C GLY A 630 1.68 -31.55 5.08
N CYS A 631 0.79 -32.49 5.38
CA CYS A 631 -0.63 -32.21 5.54
C CYS A 631 -0.88 -31.28 6.74
N HIS A 632 -1.55 -30.15 6.54
CA HIS A 632 -1.95 -29.25 7.64
C HIS A 632 -2.88 -29.92 8.67
N ARG A 633 -3.43 -31.10 8.35
CA ARG A 633 -4.53 -31.77 9.07
C ARG A 633 -4.09 -32.63 10.25
N ASP A 634 -2.80 -32.72 10.54
CA ASP A 634 -2.22 -33.57 11.61
C ASP A 634 -2.28 -32.93 13.01
N ARG A 635 -2.90 -31.75 13.14
CA ARG A 635 -3.01 -30.99 14.40
C ARG A 635 -4.39 -31.16 15.05
N GLN A 636 -4.43 -31.32 16.38
CA GLN A 636 -5.69 -31.39 17.16
C GLN A 636 -6.44 -30.05 17.22
N TRP A 637 -5.78 -28.93 16.95
CA TRP A 637 -6.33 -27.58 17.01
C TRP A 637 -5.90 -26.76 15.80
N PRO A 638 -6.76 -25.86 15.30
CA PRO A 638 -6.53 -25.14 14.05
C PRO A 638 -5.48 -24.04 14.17
N ILE A 639 -4.93 -23.70 13.02
CA ILE A 639 -4.28 -22.42 12.74
C ILE A 639 -5.34 -21.45 12.24
N ILE A 640 -5.46 -20.28 12.88
CA ILE A 640 -6.41 -19.23 12.51
C ILE A 640 -5.63 -17.95 12.16
N VAL A 641 -5.91 -17.34 11.01
CA VAL A 641 -5.24 -16.13 10.55
C VAL A 641 -6.22 -14.95 10.55
N ASP A 642 -5.96 -13.93 11.38
CA ASP A 642 -6.66 -12.65 11.37
C ASP A 642 -5.96 -11.72 10.36
N PHE A 643 -6.55 -11.63 9.18
CA PHE A 643 -6.05 -10.82 8.07
C PHE A 643 -6.56 -9.38 8.17
N CYS A 644 -5.67 -8.41 7.90
CA CYS A 644 -5.91 -6.99 8.18
C CYS A 644 -6.31 -6.76 9.65
N SER A 645 -5.66 -7.50 10.56
CA SER A 645 -5.99 -7.57 12.00
C SER A 645 -5.97 -6.22 12.73
N GLY A 646 -5.29 -5.21 12.18
CA GLY A 646 -5.16 -3.89 12.75
C GLY A 646 -4.54 -3.94 14.14
N GLY A 647 -5.29 -3.49 15.15
CA GLY A 647 -4.87 -3.57 16.56
C GLY A 647 -5.07 -4.94 17.20
N GLY A 648 -5.29 -6.01 16.42
CA GLY A 648 -5.52 -7.38 16.90
C GLY A 648 -6.85 -7.58 17.62
N HIS A 649 -7.87 -6.77 17.35
CA HIS A 649 -9.12 -6.83 18.12
C HIS A 649 -9.87 -8.17 18.02
N LEU A 650 -9.82 -8.84 16.86
CA LEU A 650 -10.44 -10.14 16.65
C LEU A 650 -9.49 -11.27 17.05
N GLY A 651 -8.28 -11.29 16.51
CA GLY A 651 -7.31 -12.33 16.79
C GLY A 651 -6.91 -12.45 18.28
N ILE A 652 -6.80 -11.35 19.04
CA ILE A 652 -6.53 -11.42 20.50
C ILE A 652 -7.73 -12.02 21.26
N LEU A 653 -8.95 -11.73 20.84
CA LEU A 653 -10.16 -12.33 21.41
C LEU A 653 -10.21 -13.83 21.08
N LEU A 654 -9.93 -14.22 19.84
CA LEU A 654 -9.85 -15.63 19.43
C LEU A 654 -8.73 -16.36 20.17
N ALA A 655 -7.55 -15.76 20.33
CA ALA A 655 -6.42 -16.34 21.08
C ALA A 655 -6.80 -16.65 22.54
N PHE A 656 -7.54 -15.75 23.19
CA PHE A 656 -8.02 -15.91 24.55
C PHE A 656 -9.13 -16.97 24.68
N LEU A 657 -10.06 -17.02 23.71
CA LEU A 657 -11.17 -17.99 23.71
C LEU A 657 -10.74 -19.40 23.25
N LEU A 658 -9.67 -19.50 22.45
CA LEU A 658 -9.11 -20.73 21.90
C LEU A 658 -7.61 -20.85 22.27
N PRO A 659 -7.26 -21.00 23.56
CA PRO A 659 -5.87 -20.99 24.04
C PRO A 659 -5.01 -22.16 23.54
N ARG A 660 -5.60 -23.12 22.82
CA ARG A 660 -4.91 -24.25 22.17
C ARG A 660 -4.81 -24.13 20.65
N ALA A 661 -5.51 -23.18 20.03
CA ALA A 661 -5.36 -22.84 18.62
C ALA A 661 -4.18 -21.88 18.43
N GLN A 662 -3.49 -21.99 17.30
CA GLN A 662 -2.46 -21.02 16.92
C GLN A 662 -3.14 -19.86 16.19
N ILE A 663 -2.92 -18.63 16.65
CA ILE A 663 -3.42 -17.43 15.99
C ILE A 663 -2.25 -16.71 15.30
N TYR A 664 -2.47 -16.22 14.09
CA TYR A 664 -1.56 -15.31 13.41
C TYR A 664 -2.26 -14.00 13.07
N LEU A 665 -1.60 -12.87 13.34
CA LEU A 665 -2.08 -11.54 13.03
C LEU A 665 -1.30 -10.99 11.83
N VAL A 666 -1.96 -10.86 10.68
CA VAL A 666 -1.35 -10.30 9.46
C VAL A 666 -1.82 -8.85 9.30
N GLU A 667 -0.88 -7.90 9.22
CA GLU A 667 -1.16 -6.46 9.11
C GLU A 667 0.04 -5.69 8.54
N ASN A 668 -0.15 -4.97 7.44
CA ASN A 668 0.91 -4.14 6.86
C ASN A 668 1.25 -2.90 7.73
N LYS A 669 0.26 -2.33 8.42
CA LYS A 669 0.45 -1.13 9.24
C LYS A 669 1.10 -1.48 10.58
N GLU A 670 2.42 -1.50 10.57
CA GLU A 670 3.35 -1.51 11.72
C GLU A 670 2.78 -0.90 13.02
N GLU A 671 2.37 0.37 13.00
CA GLU A 671 1.83 1.08 14.17
C GLU A 671 0.54 0.46 14.73
N SER A 672 -0.22 -0.28 13.92
CA SER A 672 -1.35 -1.09 14.38
C SER A 672 -0.92 -2.42 14.96
N LEU A 673 -0.03 -3.15 14.27
CA LEU A 673 0.49 -4.45 14.71
C LEU A 673 1.27 -4.33 16.03
N ARG A 674 2.04 -3.25 16.22
CA ARG A 674 2.67 -2.85 17.49
C ARG A 674 1.66 -2.82 18.66
N ARG A 675 0.52 -2.18 18.48
CA ARG A 675 -0.53 -2.11 19.52
C ARG A 675 -1.18 -3.47 19.78
N ALA A 676 -1.19 -4.38 18.80
CA ALA A 676 -1.61 -5.75 19.01
C ALA A 676 -0.57 -6.53 19.85
N PHE A 677 0.70 -6.42 19.46
CA PHE A 677 1.85 -7.03 20.15
C PHE A 677 1.92 -6.61 21.62
N GLU A 678 1.87 -5.30 21.92
CA GLU A 678 1.87 -4.81 23.30
C GLU A 678 0.71 -5.33 24.15
N ARG A 679 -0.46 -5.57 23.55
CA ARG A 679 -1.62 -6.14 24.26
C ARG A 679 -1.42 -7.62 24.56
N VAL A 680 -0.84 -8.37 23.62
CA VAL A 680 -0.52 -9.81 23.75
C VAL A 680 0.57 -10.06 24.78
N ASP A 681 1.67 -9.30 24.70
CA ASP A 681 2.83 -9.37 25.62
C ASP A 681 2.37 -9.09 27.07
N LYS A 682 1.60 -8.01 27.29
CA LYS A 682 0.99 -7.68 28.59
C LYS A 682 -0.09 -8.67 29.07
N LEU A 683 -0.65 -9.50 28.18
CA LEU A 683 -1.60 -10.57 28.52
C LEU A 683 -0.90 -11.93 28.75
N GLY A 684 0.38 -12.07 28.40
CA GLY A 684 1.10 -13.35 28.45
C GLY A 684 0.56 -14.41 27.48
N LEU A 685 -0.08 -14.00 26.37
CA LEU A 685 -0.62 -14.93 25.37
C LEU A 685 0.51 -15.48 24.49
N SER A 686 0.82 -16.77 24.63
CA SER A 686 1.88 -17.46 23.88
C SER A 686 1.43 -18.05 22.53
N ASN A 687 0.12 -18.14 22.28
CA ASN A 687 -0.45 -18.74 21.08
C ASN A 687 -0.71 -17.73 19.93
N VAL A 688 0.05 -16.63 19.89
CA VAL A 688 -0.06 -15.56 18.89
C VAL A 688 1.29 -15.32 18.22
N GLY A 689 1.29 -15.19 16.89
CA GLY A 689 2.40 -14.67 16.09
C GLY A 689 1.97 -13.50 15.21
N PHE A 690 2.92 -12.67 14.81
CA PHE A 690 2.70 -11.39 14.13
C PHE A 690 3.42 -11.35 12.78
N PHE A 691 2.72 -10.92 11.73
CA PHE A 691 3.25 -10.76 10.38
C PHE A 691 3.03 -9.33 9.89
N GLN A 692 4.12 -8.59 9.68
CA GLN A 692 4.09 -7.25 9.08
C GLN A 692 4.46 -7.33 7.60
N CYS A 693 3.46 -7.32 6.73
CA CYS A 693 3.65 -7.47 5.28
C CYS A 693 2.44 -7.05 4.45
N ASN A 694 2.64 -6.95 3.13
CA ASN A 694 1.58 -7.07 2.12
C ASN A 694 0.84 -8.42 2.31
N LEU A 695 -0.41 -8.54 1.88
CA LEU A 695 -1.19 -9.74 2.17
C LEU A 695 -0.68 -10.97 1.43
N ASP A 696 -0.21 -10.78 0.20
CA ASP A 696 0.34 -11.81 -0.70
C ASP A 696 1.73 -12.32 -0.27
N TYR A 697 2.38 -11.65 0.68
CA TYR A 697 3.68 -12.08 1.22
C TYR A 697 3.53 -13.06 2.39
N PHE A 698 2.32 -13.26 2.92
CA PHE A 698 2.02 -14.37 3.83
C PHE A 698 1.62 -15.61 3.02
N SER A 699 2.45 -16.63 3.08
CA SER A 699 2.34 -17.89 2.32
C SER A 699 2.25 -19.13 3.23
N GLY A 700 2.05 -18.94 4.53
CA GLY A 700 1.81 -20.04 5.46
C GLY A 700 0.42 -20.63 5.32
N GLY A 701 0.30 -21.96 5.32
CA GLY A 701 -1.01 -22.61 5.30
C GLY A 701 -1.72 -22.63 6.66
N PHE A 702 -3.05 -22.54 6.62
CA PHE A 702 -3.93 -22.36 7.77
C PHE A 702 -5.30 -23.03 7.58
N ASP A 703 -6.03 -23.23 8.68
CA ASP A 703 -7.34 -23.90 8.66
C ASP A 703 -8.51 -22.92 8.56
N ILE A 704 -8.40 -21.73 9.17
CA ILE A 704 -9.44 -20.70 9.17
C ILE A 704 -8.85 -19.32 8.90
N GLY A 705 -9.29 -18.65 7.84
CA GLY A 705 -9.01 -17.23 7.60
C GLY A 705 -10.15 -16.35 8.12
N VAL A 706 -9.83 -15.25 8.78
CA VAL A 706 -10.84 -14.29 9.28
C VAL A 706 -10.46 -12.88 8.88
N SER A 707 -11.46 -12.03 8.65
CA SER A 707 -11.23 -10.59 8.44
C SER A 707 -12.41 -9.74 8.88
N LEU A 708 -12.11 -8.62 9.54
CA LEU A 708 -13.12 -7.65 10.01
C LEU A 708 -12.84 -6.26 9.46
N HIS A 709 -13.54 -5.89 8.39
CA HIS A 709 -13.33 -4.65 7.61
C HIS A 709 -12.01 -4.64 6.84
N ALA A 710 -11.72 -5.70 6.09
CA ALA A 710 -10.66 -5.70 5.08
C ALA A 710 -11.09 -4.83 3.89
N CYS A 711 -10.63 -3.57 3.87
CA CYS A 711 -11.12 -2.54 2.94
C CYS A 711 -10.86 -2.84 1.46
N GLY A 712 -11.90 -2.74 0.62
CA GLY A 712 -11.79 -2.83 -0.84
C GLY A 712 -11.18 -4.16 -1.27
N VAL A 713 -10.16 -4.08 -2.12
CA VAL A 713 -9.41 -5.23 -2.65
C VAL A 713 -8.86 -6.17 -1.56
N ALA A 714 -8.67 -5.70 -0.32
CA ALA A 714 -8.17 -6.54 0.76
C ALA A 714 -9.13 -7.70 1.12
N THR A 715 -10.46 -7.51 1.02
CA THR A 715 -11.42 -8.63 1.23
C THR A 715 -11.17 -9.74 0.22
N ASP A 716 -10.99 -9.38 -1.05
CA ASP A 716 -10.85 -10.32 -2.16
C ASP A 716 -9.51 -11.07 -2.10
N LEU A 717 -8.45 -10.40 -1.61
CA LEU A 717 -7.15 -11.04 -1.32
C LEU A 717 -7.26 -12.05 -0.17
N VAL A 718 -7.99 -11.72 0.90
CA VAL A 718 -8.26 -12.66 2.01
C VAL A 718 -9.04 -13.87 1.52
N LEU A 719 -10.10 -13.65 0.75
CA LEU A 719 -10.89 -14.75 0.17
C LEU A 719 -10.01 -15.63 -0.73
N LYS A 720 -9.22 -15.04 -1.63
CA LYS A 720 -8.27 -15.80 -2.44
C LYS A 720 -7.29 -16.61 -1.59
N ALA A 721 -6.68 -16.02 -0.57
CA ALA A 721 -5.77 -16.75 0.33
C ALA A 721 -6.46 -17.93 1.03
N CYS A 722 -7.73 -17.79 1.44
CA CYS A 722 -8.50 -18.89 2.01
C CYS A 722 -8.80 -19.99 0.98
N LEU A 723 -9.20 -19.60 -0.24
CA LEU A 723 -9.55 -20.51 -1.32
C LEU A 723 -8.34 -21.31 -1.82
N ASP A 724 -7.18 -20.65 -1.98
CA ASP A 724 -5.91 -21.30 -2.36
C ASP A 724 -5.45 -22.31 -1.28
N ASN A 725 -5.68 -22.00 0.00
CA ASN A 725 -5.33 -22.88 1.13
C ASN A 725 -6.38 -23.96 1.43
N GLN A 726 -7.51 -23.98 0.73
CA GLN A 726 -8.67 -24.82 1.09
C GLN A 726 -9.15 -24.61 2.54
N ALA A 727 -8.97 -23.39 3.08
CA ALA A 727 -9.28 -23.02 4.44
C ALA A 727 -10.73 -22.54 4.57
N HIS A 728 -11.36 -22.79 5.73
CA HIS A 728 -12.64 -22.16 6.08
C HIS A 728 -12.45 -20.64 6.20
N PHE A 729 -13.50 -19.84 5.98
CA PHE A 729 -13.39 -18.38 6.09
C PHE A 729 -14.57 -17.71 6.79
N VAL A 730 -14.28 -16.62 7.51
CA VAL A 730 -15.26 -15.74 8.17
C VAL A 730 -14.86 -14.29 7.90
N CYS A 731 -15.43 -13.69 6.85
CA CYS A 731 -15.03 -12.39 6.33
C CYS A 731 -16.17 -11.37 6.35
N CYS A 732 -15.92 -10.17 6.90
CA CYS A 732 -16.85 -9.04 6.88
C CYS A 732 -16.31 -7.93 5.94
N PRO A 733 -16.82 -7.82 4.69
CA PRO A 733 -16.31 -6.88 3.70
C PRO A 733 -16.69 -5.42 3.98
N CYS A 734 -15.86 -4.49 3.50
CA CYS A 734 -16.17 -3.06 3.54
C CYS A 734 -15.44 -2.25 2.44
N CYS A 735 -15.79 -0.97 2.29
CA CYS A 735 -15.19 -0.03 1.32
C CYS A 735 -15.22 -0.57 -0.12
N TYR A 736 -16.42 -0.92 -0.60
CA TYR A 736 -16.64 -1.59 -1.88
C TYR A 736 -16.22 -0.70 -3.07
N GLY A 737 -16.31 0.62 -2.93
CA GLY A 737 -15.83 1.60 -3.90
C GLY A 737 -14.30 1.77 -3.93
N SER A 738 -13.57 0.97 -3.14
CA SER A 738 -12.10 0.86 -3.17
C SER A 738 -11.63 -0.51 -3.70
N VAL A 739 -12.52 -1.27 -4.34
CA VAL A 739 -12.14 -2.42 -5.16
C VAL A 739 -11.36 -1.94 -6.38
N GLN A 740 -10.26 -2.62 -6.70
CA GLN A 740 -9.44 -2.33 -7.86
C GLN A 740 -8.67 -3.57 -8.32
N GLU A 741 -8.40 -3.69 -9.63
CA GLU A 741 -7.51 -4.71 -10.18
C GLU A 741 -6.06 -4.46 -9.76
N ASN A 742 -5.29 -5.53 -9.62
CA ASN A 742 -3.86 -5.52 -9.31
C ASN A 742 -3.15 -6.72 -9.94
N HIS A 743 -1.91 -7.03 -9.53
CA HIS A 743 -1.13 -8.16 -10.05
C HIS A 743 -1.66 -9.55 -9.69
N ILE A 744 -2.66 -9.64 -8.81
CA ILE A 744 -3.23 -10.90 -8.27
C ILE A 744 -4.69 -11.06 -8.69
N LEU A 745 -5.45 -9.96 -8.72
CA LEU A 745 -6.91 -9.96 -8.81
C LEU A 745 -7.42 -9.18 -10.02
N THR A 746 -8.24 -9.86 -10.80
CA THR A 746 -9.17 -9.32 -11.79
C THR A 746 -10.61 -9.44 -11.29
N TYR A 747 -11.53 -8.70 -11.93
CA TYR A 747 -12.97 -8.73 -11.64
C TYR A 747 -13.79 -8.81 -12.94
N PRO A 748 -14.95 -9.50 -12.97
CA PRO A 748 -15.62 -10.17 -11.83
C PRO A 748 -14.91 -11.43 -11.30
N LYS A 749 -15.34 -11.91 -10.13
CA LYS A 749 -14.65 -13.00 -9.40
C LYS A 749 -15.06 -14.40 -9.85
N SER A 750 -16.36 -14.65 -9.94
CA SER A 750 -16.96 -15.93 -10.31
C SER A 750 -17.04 -16.11 -11.83
N LEU A 751 -17.05 -17.35 -12.30
CA LEU A 751 -17.33 -17.69 -13.70
C LEU A 751 -18.72 -17.17 -14.10
N ALA A 752 -19.71 -17.33 -13.23
CA ALA A 752 -21.08 -16.86 -13.47
C ALA A 752 -21.16 -15.34 -13.74
N PHE A 753 -20.34 -14.52 -13.07
CA PHE A 753 -20.26 -13.09 -13.37
C PHE A 753 -19.31 -12.76 -14.53
N GLN A 754 -18.28 -13.58 -14.80
CA GLN A 754 -17.40 -13.41 -15.98
C GLN A 754 -18.12 -13.75 -17.30
N GLU A 755 -19.15 -14.59 -17.27
CA GLU A 755 -20.05 -14.83 -18.41
C GLU A 755 -21.01 -13.67 -18.69
N MET A 756 -21.16 -12.72 -17.75
CA MET A 756 -21.87 -11.48 -18.03
C MET A 756 -21.06 -10.61 -19.00
N SER A 757 -21.73 -9.93 -19.93
CA SER A 757 -21.12 -8.96 -20.87
C SER A 757 -20.67 -7.66 -20.19
N TRP A 758 -20.21 -7.73 -18.94
CA TRP A 758 -19.74 -6.61 -18.12
C TRP A 758 -18.22 -6.54 -18.16
N ASN A 759 -17.69 -5.33 -17.97
CA ASN A 759 -16.26 -5.12 -17.80
C ASN A 759 -15.97 -4.53 -16.41
N PHE A 760 -14.69 -4.44 -16.04
CA PHE A 760 -14.27 -3.93 -14.74
C PHE A 760 -14.86 -2.54 -14.38
N ARG A 761 -15.17 -1.66 -15.34
CA ARG A 761 -15.83 -0.38 -15.05
C ARG A 761 -17.26 -0.57 -14.52
N ASP A 762 -17.99 -1.57 -15.00
CA ASP A 762 -19.34 -1.87 -14.52
C ASP A 762 -19.27 -2.42 -13.07
N TYR A 763 -18.25 -3.23 -12.78
CA TYR A 763 -17.94 -3.68 -11.43
C TYR A 763 -17.57 -2.51 -10.49
N LEU A 764 -16.78 -1.54 -10.96
CA LEU A 764 -16.51 -0.30 -10.23
C LEU A 764 -17.77 0.53 -9.97
N VAL A 765 -18.73 0.58 -10.91
CA VAL A 765 -20.02 1.25 -10.69
C VAL A 765 -20.80 0.56 -9.57
N LEU A 766 -20.81 -0.77 -9.53
CA LEU A 766 -21.37 -1.53 -8.41
C LEU A 766 -20.66 -1.23 -7.08
N GLY A 767 -19.33 -1.30 -7.05
CA GLY A 767 -18.54 -1.01 -5.84
C GLY A 767 -18.80 0.38 -5.27
N HIS A 768 -18.77 1.41 -6.12
CA HIS A 768 -19.11 2.78 -5.70
C HIS A 768 -20.59 2.93 -5.27
N THR A 769 -21.50 2.14 -5.84
CA THR A 769 -22.91 2.15 -5.45
C THR A 769 -23.10 1.47 -4.10
N ALA A 770 -22.42 0.35 -3.87
CA ALA A 770 -22.41 -0.39 -2.63
C ALA A 770 -22.00 0.48 -1.44
N ASP A 771 -21.13 1.49 -1.62
CA ASP A 771 -20.75 2.45 -0.57
C ASP A 771 -21.80 3.52 -0.19
N GLN A 772 -22.96 3.58 -0.88
CA GLN A 772 -24.04 4.55 -0.62
C GLN A 772 -24.93 4.21 0.59
N THR A 773 -24.35 3.62 1.65
CA THR A 773 -25.05 3.12 2.85
C THR A 773 -25.17 4.18 3.96
N HIS A 774 -25.64 5.38 3.61
CA HIS A 774 -25.84 6.47 4.59
C HIS A 774 -27.12 6.26 5.41
N VAL A 775 -27.14 6.71 6.67
CA VAL A 775 -28.34 6.58 7.53
C VAL A 775 -29.45 7.49 7.00
N ASN A 776 -30.67 6.95 6.87
CA ASN A 776 -31.88 7.67 6.43
C ASN A 776 -31.77 8.36 5.05
N HIS A 777 -31.02 7.77 4.11
CA HIS A 777 -30.89 8.30 2.75
C HIS A 777 -31.70 7.45 1.75
N GLU A 778 -32.25 8.08 0.71
CA GLU A 778 -33.03 7.35 -0.34
C GLU A 778 -32.19 6.24 -1.01
N LYS A 779 -30.88 6.50 -1.18
CA LYS A 779 -29.94 5.59 -1.85
C LYS A 779 -29.44 4.42 -1.00
N THR A 780 -29.86 4.31 0.26
CA THR A 780 -29.38 3.24 1.15
C THR A 780 -29.81 1.86 0.67
N LEU A 781 -31.02 1.72 0.11
CA LEU A 781 -31.51 0.45 -0.42
C LEU A 781 -30.75 0.00 -1.68
N GLN A 782 -30.40 0.93 -2.60
CA GLN A 782 -29.53 0.59 -3.73
C GLN A 782 -28.10 0.26 -3.28
N GLY A 783 -27.58 0.94 -2.24
CA GLY A 783 -26.31 0.57 -1.63
C GLY A 783 -26.32 -0.83 -1.02
N PHE A 784 -27.41 -1.22 -0.35
CA PHE A 784 -27.60 -2.60 0.14
C PHE A 784 -27.66 -3.61 -1.01
N ARG A 785 -28.49 -3.40 -2.04
CA ARG A 785 -28.57 -4.30 -3.21
C ARG A 785 -27.20 -4.45 -3.89
N ALA A 786 -26.44 -3.36 -4.04
CA ALA A 786 -25.11 -3.41 -4.65
C ALA A 786 -24.05 -4.14 -3.79
N MET A 787 -24.10 -4.05 -2.45
CA MET A 787 -23.26 -4.90 -1.59
C MET A 787 -23.63 -6.38 -1.74
N ASP A 788 -24.94 -6.68 -1.72
CA ASP A 788 -25.45 -8.05 -1.82
C ASP A 788 -25.09 -8.69 -3.18
N ILE A 789 -25.05 -7.92 -4.27
CA ILE A 789 -24.54 -8.34 -5.59
C ILE A 789 -23.02 -8.64 -5.55
N VAL A 790 -22.20 -7.71 -5.04
CA VAL A 790 -20.73 -7.89 -5.00
C VAL A 790 -20.31 -9.05 -4.09
N ASP A 791 -21.01 -9.23 -2.96
CA ASP A 791 -20.74 -10.36 -2.07
C ASP A 791 -21.30 -11.69 -2.59
N SER A 792 -22.29 -11.66 -3.50
CA SER A 792 -22.74 -12.87 -4.20
C SER A 792 -21.72 -13.34 -5.23
N ASP A 793 -21.09 -12.43 -5.99
CA ASP A 793 -19.96 -12.77 -6.89
C ASP A 793 -18.79 -13.44 -6.13
N ARG A 794 -18.40 -12.87 -4.98
CA ARG A 794 -17.41 -13.45 -4.05
C ARG A 794 -17.81 -14.82 -3.53
N ALA A 795 -19.07 -14.99 -3.15
CA ALA A 795 -19.59 -16.26 -2.65
C ALA A 795 -19.67 -17.33 -3.75
N LEU A 796 -20.01 -16.94 -4.98
CA LEU A 796 -20.05 -17.82 -6.14
C LEU A 796 -18.65 -18.31 -6.51
N GLU A 797 -17.61 -17.46 -6.52
CA GLU A 797 -16.21 -17.90 -6.75
C GLU A 797 -15.80 -19.01 -5.75
N ALA A 798 -16.23 -18.89 -4.49
CA ALA A 798 -15.99 -19.90 -3.47
C ALA A 798 -16.82 -21.18 -3.71
N ILE A 799 -18.10 -21.07 -4.06
CA ILE A 799 -18.98 -22.21 -4.38
C ILE A 799 -18.45 -22.98 -5.60
N GLU A 800 -18.02 -22.28 -6.65
CA GLU A 800 -17.39 -22.84 -7.86
C GLU A 800 -16.12 -23.64 -7.54
N ARG A 801 -15.38 -23.25 -6.49
CA ARG A 801 -14.22 -24.00 -5.99
C ARG A 801 -14.58 -25.17 -5.07
N GLY A 802 -15.85 -25.33 -4.68
CA GLY A 802 -16.37 -26.45 -3.88
C GLY A 802 -16.79 -26.12 -2.45
N TYR A 803 -16.92 -24.84 -2.09
CA TYR A 803 -17.29 -24.43 -0.73
C TYR A 803 -18.80 -24.48 -0.47
N GLN A 804 -19.18 -24.78 0.78
CA GLN A 804 -20.49 -24.43 1.31
C GLN A 804 -20.41 -23.02 1.90
N VAL A 805 -21.05 -22.04 1.25
CA VAL A 805 -20.97 -20.62 1.62
C VAL A 805 -22.33 -20.11 2.13
N GLN A 806 -22.28 -19.35 3.22
CA GLN A 806 -23.41 -18.62 3.79
C GLN A 806 -23.11 -17.12 3.75
N LEU A 807 -23.85 -16.37 2.93
CA LEU A 807 -23.90 -14.90 2.96
C LEU A 807 -24.99 -14.47 3.95
N THR A 808 -24.60 -13.88 5.07
CA THR A 808 -25.49 -13.52 6.18
C THR A 808 -25.21 -12.10 6.70
N THR A 809 -25.70 -11.73 7.88
CA THR A 809 -25.57 -10.39 8.45
C THR A 809 -25.13 -10.35 9.90
N LEU A 810 -24.28 -9.37 10.23
CA LEU A 810 -23.87 -9.05 11.59
C LEU A 810 -25.04 -8.51 12.42
N TRP A 811 -25.21 -9.07 13.61
CA TRP A 811 -26.27 -8.74 14.55
C TRP A 811 -25.80 -7.86 15.74
N PRO A 812 -26.51 -6.78 16.09
CA PRO A 812 -27.64 -6.18 15.38
C PRO A 812 -27.17 -5.49 14.09
N PRO A 813 -28.05 -5.30 13.09
CA PRO A 813 -27.70 -4.59 11.84
C PRO A 813 -27.12 -3.19 12.06
N SER A 814 -27.47 -2.54 13.18
CA SER A 814 -26.96 -1.22 13.57
C SER A 814 -25.48 -1.19 14.01
N CYS A 815 -24.82 -2.35 14.17
CA CYS A 815 -23.42 -2.42 14.57
C CYS A 815 -22.46 -1.86 13.48
N THR A 816 -22.84 -1.89 12.21
CA THR A 816 -22.11 -1.29 11.08
C THR A 816 -23.03 -1.15 9.86
N PRO A 817 -22.94 -0.08 9.04
CA PRO A 817 -23.68 -0.01 7.77
C PRO A 817 -23.16 -1.03 6.73
N LYS A 818 -21.95 -1.53 6.92
CA LYS A 818 -21.33 -2.66 6.19
C LYS A 818 -21.50 -3.90 7.05
N ASN A 819 -22.67 -4.54 6.96
CA ASN A 819 -23.09 -5.62 7.85
C ASN A 819 -23.22 -6.99 7.17
N ASN A 820 -22.71 -7.16 5.95
CA ASN A 820 -22.63 -8.47 5.31
C ASN A 820 -21.50 -9.30 5.92
N LEU A 821 -21.75 -10.59 6.09
CA LEU A 821 -20.80 -11.57 6.62
C LEU A 821 -20.79 -12.78 5.70
N LEU A 822 -19.63 -13.10 5.14
CA LEU A 822 -19.36 -14.28 4.34
C LEU A 822 -18.76 -15.37 5.23
N VAL A 823 -19.46 -16.49 5.38
CA VAL A 823 -18.97 -17.68 6.07
C VAL A 823 -18.84 -18.82 5.08
N GLY A 824 -17.60 -19.20 4.76
CA GLY A 824 -17.29 -20.32 3.87
C GLY A 824 -16.78 -21.52 4.66
N THR A 825 -17.32 -22.70 4.37
CA THR A 825 -16.79 -23.96 4.90
C THR A 825 -16.30 -24.84 3.76
N TRP A 826 -15.02 -25.19 3.81
CA TRP A 826 -14.44 -26.19 2.93
C TRP A 826 -14.88 -27.57 3.38
N LYS A 827 -15.20 -28.44 2.41
CA LYS A 827 -15.30 -29.87 2.63
C LYS A 827 -14.60 -30.55 1.47
N PRO A 828 -13.60 -31.42 1.71
CA PRO A 828 -13.09 -32.29 0.65
C PRO A 828 -14.27 -33.07 0.07
N ALA A 829 -14.46 -33.02 -1.25
CA ALA A 829 -15.43 -33.90 -1.90
C ALA A 829 -15.10 -35.34 -1.49
N GLU A 830 -16.08 -36.06 -0.93
CA GLU A 830 -15.89 -37.47 -0.62
C GLU A 830 -15.48 -38.18 -1.90
N THR A 831 -14.33 -38.84 -1.89
CA THR A 831 -13.83 -39.62 -3.02
C THR A 831 -14.73 -40.83 -3.20
N ASN A 832 -15.83 -40.63 -3.94
CA ASN A 832 -16.72 -41.66 -4.46
C ASN A 832 -16.03 -42.50 -5.56
N GLN A 833 -14.81 -42.98 -5.27
CA GLN A 833 -14.16 -44.10 -5.96
C GLN A 833 -14.82 -45.44 -5.56
N ARG A 834 -16.16 -45.50 -5.67
CA ARG A 834 -17.05 -46.66 -5.54
C ARG A 834 -18.49 -46.19 -5.81
N GLY A 835 -18.88 -46.01 -7.07
CA GLY A 835 -20.30 -45.84 -7.38
C GLY A 835 -20.70 -45.20 -8.71
N ILE A 836 -19.84 -44.43 -9.39
CA ILE A 836 -20.21 -43.74 -10.65
C ILE A 836 -19.21 -44.06 -11.76
N LEU A 837 -19.13 -45.34 -12.09
CA LEU A 837 -18.71 -45.86 -13.40
C LEU A 837 -19.70 -46.98 -13.76
N ASN A 838 -20.94 -46.57 -14.05
CA ASN A 838 -21.99 -47.29 -14.78
C ASN A 838 -23.33 -46.53 -14.66
N GLU A 839 -23.53 -45.52 -15.51
CA GLU A 839 -24.73 -45.33 -16.35
C GLU A 839 -24.47 -44.20 -17.36
#